data_AF-A0AA41PZQ6-F1
#
_entry.id   AF-A0AA41PZQ6-F1
#
_cell.length_a   1.000
_cell.length_b   1.000
_cell.length_c   1.000
_cell.angle_alpha   90.00
_cell.angle_beta   90.00
_cell.angle_gamma   90.00
#
_symmetry.space_group_name_H-M   'P 1'
#
loop_
_entity.id
_entity.type
_entity.pdbx_description
1 polymer ?
#
loop_
_entity_poly.entity_id
_entity_poly.type
_entity_poly.pdbx_seq_one_letter_code
_entity_poly.pdbx_strand_id
1 'polypeptide(L)'
;MHVLTTALRLAEPRVAAALQVRFRSELEALLAECTGIPRHILGRLLDEDAFDLTGYLNETGKDGKHATELNLAAARLGDPETAAYLFRSRARVDPAVLDEVFARITRPEDGVWYAQNGLAWAIRREAGADPLFVLRLPFDLLVQQVAADRCKEVPYAVAVDLCVAVAERRGRDALRELAAADLGHPGLAALLVQAAEAPAPAHFLADARPPLDWADAAQVRTFLRVRMAGGWSDEYAETPLDWDLVRAEHARLPLSGESLSWLMKWPDCPDDIQVAAIEAYPYYAMRMARRLPFEMLGHEVFERWPDQFAMLMRRGIQEGWISAARVLAEAAPAGRVLAALPYDEQPVRDALADVFAPLGTDPTAWLTLYAKMPRFEGSAAELAAAVAATAKRTKTWPRPLPAVFPATEPENTRATFLGIIGAVADGVTIALAPYFDARSVQHILVYGHRSPEVRDALAAAHGTPALASYAACGTLDPEEVEWLLGLDEPAVDAMLFAHARISDAERTRLLFGIRRNGTRDRVPPELLAVLEELNLGHYRARLTAGMTGGDPGVADVIVRRLRLGTEGGRLRLVAAVWERYGADEARAVVQPGRMPVATVKLLTRFLDADDQAAALGELRARVAVEDSPDKVVAYLAKKASDADDHLRRLLQEGAELPWPQLVEAVQADRLSAQMLANLIEQKDSPREFVIAGLHAQAKLDKQRQPRYRDWREHVLRRGVISPADLLELSVRPSGVLATVARDRRFTGQFTREEPCAEGRALVAEYLGDDVEAWTVAIRLADDFSGTTRELLATAKAMAQ
;
A
#
# COMPACT_ATOMS: atom_id res chain seq x y z
N MET A 1 29.52 -6.04 -1.74
CA MET A 1 28.65 -5.59 -0.62
C MET A 1 28.06 -6.79 0.13
N HIS A 2 27.10 -7.51 -0.48
CA HIS A 2 26.42 -8.62 0.19
C HIS A 2 27.34 -9.78 0.60
N VAL A 3 28.39 -10.06 -0.17
CA VAL A 3 29.39 -11.12 0.12
C VAL A 3 30.07 -10.89 1.46
N LEU A 4 30.62 -9.71 1.72
CA LEU A 4 31.33 -9.39 2.96
C LEU A 4 30.38 -9.47 4.17
N THR A 5 29.17 -8.93 4.04
CA THR A 5 28.16 -9.04 5.11
C THR A 5 27.82 -10.49 5.41
N THR A 6 27.57 -11.32 4.39
CA THR A 6 27.29 -12.76 4.60
C THR A 6 28.50 -13.48 5.20
N ALA A 7 29.72 -13.17 4.76
CA ALA A 7 30.92 -13.78 5.31
C ALA A 7 31.08 -13.47 6.82
N LEU A 8 30.90 -12.21 7.23
CA LEU A 8 30.93 -11.81 8.64
C LEU A 8 29.82 -12.46 9.47
N ARG A 9 28.65 -12.75 8.87
CA ARG A 9 27.54 -13.47 9.53
C ARG A 9 27.80 -14.96 9.70
N LEU A 10 28.51 -15.59 8.77
CA LEU A 10 28.77 -17.03 8.76
C LEU A 10 30.06 -17.40 9.51
N ALA A 11 30.99 -16.47 9.67
CA ALA A 11 32.27 -16.71 10.34
C ALA A 11 32.11 -16.84 11.86
N GLU A 12 32.91 -17.72 12.47
CA GLU A 12 33.11 -17.75 13.93
C GLU A 12 33.68 -16.40 14.42
N PRO A 13 33.42 -15.98 15.68
CA PRO A 13 33.78 -14.64 16.17
C PRO A 13 35.24 -14.25 15.95
N ARG A 14 36.18 -15.20 16.12
CA ARG A 14 37.61 -14.98 15.91
C ARG A 14 37.94 -14.67 14.44
N VAL A 15 37.35 -15.41 13.51
CA VAL A 15 37.56 -15.21 12.07
C VAL A 15 36.89 -13.92 11.63
N ALA A 16 35.67 -13.65 12.10
CA ALA A 16 34.96 -12.40 11.84
C ALA A 16 35.82 -11.18 12.24
N ALA A 17 36.42 -11.18 13.44
CA ALA A 17 37.32 -10.12 13.89
C ALA A 17 38.53 -9.94 12.96
N ALA A 18 39.17 -11.02 12.52
CA ALA A 18 40.30 -10.96 11.60
C ALA A 18 39.91 -10.44 10.20
N LEU A 19 38.71 -10.79 9.72
CA LEU A 19 38.17 -10.28 8.46
C LEU A 19 37.79 -8.80 8.55
N GLN A 20 37.27 -8.34 9.68
CA GLN A 20 36.99 -6.92 9.92
C GLN A 20 38.28 -6.08 9.82
N VAL A 21 39.38 -6.54 10.41
CA VAL A 21 40.69 -5.88 10.28
C VAL A 21 41.15 -5.84 8.82
N ARG A 22 40.96 -6.94 8.09
CA ARG A 22 41.48 -7.08 6.72
C ARG A 22 40.68 -6.34 5.65
N PHE A 23 39.35 -6.28 5.79
CA PHE A 23 38.42 -5.62 4.85
C PHE A 23 37.88 -4.30 5.41
N ARG A 24 38.70 -3.63 6.22
CA ARG A 24 38.28 -2.46 6.97
C ARG A 24 37.76 -1.33 6.08
N SER A 25 38.48 -1.00 5.00
CA SER A 25 38.09 0.08 4.09
C SER A 25 36.75 -0.20 3.39
N GLU A 26 36.54 -1.45 2.97
CA GLU A 26 35.30 -1.90 2.33
C GLU A 26 34.12 -1.89 3.31
N LEU A 27 34.38 -2.25 4.57
CA LEU A 27 33.41 -2.23 5.65
C LEU A 27 33.01 -0.80 6.05
N GLU A 28 33.97 0.13 6.15
CA GLU A 28 33.70 1.56 6.35
C GLU A 28 32.84 2.12 5.22
N ALA A 29 33.15 1.76 3.96
CA ALA A 29 32.37 2.17 2.81
C ALA A 29 30.92 1.63 2.86
N LEU A 30 30.77 0.35 3.22
CA LEU A 30 29.47 -0.31 3.39
C LEU A 30 28.63 0.37 4.47
N LEU A 31 29.22 0.57 5.65
CA LEU A 31 28.54 1.15 6.79
C LEU A 31 28.16 2.61 6.49
N ALA A 32 29.02 3.38 5.83
CA ALA A 32 28.72 4.76 5.45
C ALA A 32 27.51 4.84 4.51
N GLU A 33 27.44 3.95 3.51
CA GLU A 33 26.29 3.87 2.60
C GLU A 33 25.00 3.47 3.32
N CYS A 34 25.09 2.53 4.28
CA CYS A 34 23.92 2.02 4.99
C CYS A 34 23.41 2.94 6.10
N THR A 35 24.31 3.66 6.76
CA THR A 35 24.03 4.43 7.99
C THR A 35 24.06 5.92 7.76
N GLY A 36 24.65 6.40 6.66
CA GLY A 36 24.89 7.82 6.40
C GLY A 36 26.03 8.45 7.22
N ILE A 37 26.66 7.71 8.14
CA ILE A 37 27.78 8.20 8.95
C ILE A 37 29.03 8.36 8.05
N PRO A 38 29.80 9.46 8.16
CA PRO A 38 31.02 9.64 7.36
C PRO A 38 32.04 8.51 7.55
N ARG A 39 32.70 8.09 6.47
CA ARG A 39 33.65 6.95 6.48
C ARG A 39 34.76 7.10 7.52
N HIS A 40 35.35 8.29 7.63
CA HIS A 40 36.45 8.54 8.58
C HIS A 40 36.02 8.39 10.06
N ILE A 41 34.73 8.60 10.35
CA ILE A 41 34.14 8.43 11.68
C ILE A 41 33.92 6.96 11.96
N LEU A 42 33.35 6.24 11.00
CA LEU A 42 33.23 4.78 11.08
C LEU A 42 34.61 4.13 11.25
N GLY A 43 35.65 4.64 10.57
CA GLY A 43 37.01 4.17 10.77
C GLY A 43 37.50 4.32 12.21
N ARG A 44 37.23 5.45 12.87
CA ARG A 44 37.56 5.66 14.29
C ARG A 44 36.75 4.75 15.21
N LEU A 45 35.46 4.54 14.94
CA LEU A 45 34.62 3.65 15.73
C LEU A 45 35.11 2.20 15.68
N LEU A 46 35.59 1.77 14.51
CA LEU A 46 36.18 0.45 14.32
C LEU A 46 37.57 0.33 14.98
N ASP A 47 38.36 1.41 15.07
CA ASP A 47 39.63 1.42 15.82
C ASP A 47 39.43 1.25 17.33
N GLU A 48 38.41 1.89 17.87
CA GLU A 48 38.14 1.95 19.30
C GLU A 48 37.34 0.74 19.81
N ASP A 49 37.01 -0.23 18.93
CA ASP A 49 36.09 -1.36 19.18
C ASP A 49 34.81 -0.90 19.91
N ALA A 50 34.29 0.25 19.48
CA ALA A 50 33.33 1.03 20.26
C ALA A 50 31.89 0.50 20.16
N PHE A 51 31.62 -0.47 19.28
CA PHE A 51 30.30 -1.07 19.09
C PHE A 51 30.39 -2.50 18.51
N ASP A 52 29.40 -3.34 18.85
CA ASP A 52 29.30 -4.69 18.28
C ASP A 52 28.81 -4.64 16.82
N LEU A 53 29.78 -4.56 15.91
CA LEU A 53 29.54 -4.60 14.48
C LEU A 53 28.88 -5.91 14.04
N THR A 54 29.24 -7.03 14.67
CA THR A 54 28.71 -8.35 14.31
C THR A 54 27.23 -8.42 14.69
N GLY A 55 26.88 -7.96 15.90
CA GLY A 55 25.50 -7.77 16.37
C GLY A 55 24.71 -6.83 15.45
N TYR A 56 25.27 -5.69 15.06
CA TYR A 56 24.63 -4.76 14.11
C TYR A 56 24.35 -5.43 12.74
N LEU A 57 25.32 -6.15 12.18
CA LEU A 57 25.13 -6.85 10.91
C LEU A 57 24.17 -8.04 11.02
N ASN A 58 24.03 -8.66 12.20
CA ASN A 58 23.14 -9.79 12.47
C ASN A 58 21.67 -9.37 12.75
N GLU A 59 21.46 -8.27 13.47
CA GLU A 59 20.17 -7.93 14.08
C GLU A 59 19.40 -6.78 13.43
N THR A 60 19.92 -6.16 12.37
CA THR A 60 19.23 -5.05 11.67
C THR A 60 17.83 -5.44 11.14
N GLY A 61 16.81 -5.33 12.01
CA GLY A 61 15.42 -5.52 11.64
C GLY A 61 14.38 -5.67 12.76
N LYS A 62 14.73 -6.01 14.03
CA LYS A 62 13.68 -6.21 15.07
C LYS A 62 13.60 -5.12 16.13
N ASP A 63 14.72 -4.69 16.74
CA ASP A 63 14.62 -3.88 17.97
C ASP A 63 15.24 -2.47 17.91
N GLY A 64 15.83 -2.04 16.78
CA GLY A 64 16.49 -0.72 16.67
C GLY A 64 17.70 -0.49 17.58
N LYS A 65 17.90 -1.33 18.60
CA LYS A 65 18.90 -1.23 19.67
C LYS A 65 20.33 -1.10 19.15
N HIS A 66 20.76 -1.97 18.24
CA HIS A 66 22.10 -1.93 17.67
C HIS A 66 22.36 -0.67 16.80
N ALA A 67 21.31 -0.10 16.18
CA ALA A 67 21.44 1.17 15.48
C ALA A 67 21.60 2.34 16.46
N THR A 68 20.89 2.30 17.60
CA THR A 68 21.06 3.26 18.69
C THR A 68 22.46 3.18 19.30
N GLU A 69 22.99 1.98 19.56
CA GLU A 69 24.34 1.78 20.09
C GLU A 69 25.42 2.32 19.16
N LEU A 70 25.31 2.06 17.84
CA LEU A 70 26.21 2.64 16.85
C LEU A 70 26.15 4.19 16.85
N ASN A 71 24.94 4.75 16.91
CA ASN A 71 24.76 6.20 16.97
C ASN A 71 25.32 6.81 18.27
N LEU A 72 25.18 6.12 19.41
CA LEU A 72 25.79 6.53 20.69
C LEU A 72 27.32 6.50 20.63
N ALA A 73 27.89 5.45 20.04
CA ALA A 73 29.34 5.36 19.86
C ALA A 73 29.84 6.49 18.95
N ALA A 74 29.13 6.77 17.85
CA ALA A 74 29.42 7.89 16.95
C ALA A 74 29.34 9.25 17.69
N ALA A 75 28.32 9.45 18.53
CA ALA A 75 28.17 10.66 19.34
C ALA A 75 29.35 10.88 20.31
N ARG A 76 29.87 9.81 20.93
CA ARG A 76 31.00 9.86 21.88
C ARG A 76 32.30 10.40 21.28
N LEU A 77 32.47 10.30 19.96
CA LEU A 77 33.66 10.80 19.26
C LEU A 77 33.76 12.33 19.25
N GLY A 78 32.67 13.06 19.56
CA GLY A 78 32.65 14.52 19.67
C GLY A 78 32.90 15.26 18.36
N ASP A 79 32.68 14.59 17.21
CA ASP A 79 32.96 15.15 15.89
C ASP A 79 31.81 16.08 15.39
N PRO A 80 32.11 17.30 14.91
CA PRO A 80 31.10 18.24 14.44
C PRO A 80 30.21 17.77 13.29
N GLU A 81 30.76 17.02 12.33
CA GLU A 81 30.01 16.53 11.16
C GLU A 81 29.07 15.39 11.56
N THR A 82 29.55 14.50 12.43
CA THR A 82 28.78 13.41 13.04
C THR A 82 27.64 13.93 13.89
N ALA A 83 27.93 14.91 14.74
CA ALA A 83 26.95 15.57 15.57
C ALA A 83 25.84 16.21 14.72
N ALA A 84 26.21 16.92 13.66
CA ALA A 84 25.25 17.49 12.71
C ALA A 84 24.43 16.39 12.04
N TYR A 85 25.04 15.30 11.57
CA TYR A 85 24.34 14.19 10.95
C TYR A 85 23.30 13.56 11.89
N LEU A 86 23.72 13.21 13.12
CA LEU A 86 22.86 12.61 14.13
C LEU A 86 21.69 13.54 14.50
N PHE A 87 21.94 14.84 14.57
CA PHE A 87 20.89 15.84 14.80
C PHE A 87 19.87 15.91 13.66
N ARG A 88 20.29 15.87 12.40
CA ARG A 88 19.37 15.89 11.24
C ARG A 88 18.53 14.61 11.16
N SER A 89 19.11 13.50 11.57
CA SER A 89 18.44 12.21 11.68
C SER A 89 17.55 12.07 12.94
N ARG A 90 17.40 13.11 13.77
CA ARG A 90 16.69 13.09 15.08
C ARG A 90 15.31 12.46 15.10
N ALA A 91 14.57 12.48 13.99
CA ALA A 91 13.26 11.81 13.89
C ALA A 91 13.37 10.28 13.93
N ARG A 92 14.59 9.73 13.83
CA ARG A 92 14.92 8.30 13.78
C ARG A 92 15.96 7.91 14.82
N VAL A 93 16.35 8.84 15.70
CA VAL A 93 17.47 8.67 16.63
C VAL A 93 16.95 8.85 18.07
N ASP A 94 17.38 7.98 18.96
CA ASP A 94 17.05 7.99 20.39
C ASP A 94 17.48 9.32 21.05
N PRO A 95 16.63 9.97 21.87
CA PRO A 95 16.99 11.17 22.63
C PRO A 95 18.33 11.06 23.38
N ALA A 96 18.66 9.88 23.92
CA ALA A 96 19.92 9.65 24.63
C ALA A 96 21.17 9.89 23.74
N VAL A 97 21.06 9.69 22.41
CA VAL A 97 22.14 9.99 21.47
C VAL A 97 22.38 11.49 21.37
N LEU A 98 21.32 12.28 21.34
CA LEU A 98 21.46 13.74 21.27
C LEU A 98 22.06 14.31 22.55
N ASP A 99 21.65 13.79 23.71
CA ASP A 99 22.25 14.17 25.00
C ASP A 99 23.76 13.86 25.02
N GLU A 100 24.18 12.70 24.51
CA GLU A 100 25.59 12.36 24.37
C GLU A 100 26.32 13.29 23.38
N VAL A 101 25.70 13.62 22.23
CA VAL A 101 26.27 14.59 21.28
C VAL A 101 26.57 15.92 21.98
N PHE A 102 25.64 16.44 22.77
CA PHE A 102 25.81 17.72 23.45
C PHE A 102 26.85 17.66 24.58
N ALA A 103 26.90 16.55 25.33
CA ALA A 103 27.89 16.35 26.39
C ALA A 103 29.34 16.33 25.87
N ARG A 104 29.56 16.03 24.59
CA ARG A 104 30.90 15.92 23.97
C ARG A 104 31.38 17.18 23.26
N ILE A 105 30.59 18.25 23.25
CA ILE A 105 31.02 19.52 22.65
C ILE A 105 32.08 20.16 23.56
N THR A 106 33.34 20.07 23.15
CA THR A 106 34.45 20.80 23.75
C THR A 106 34.81 21.97 22.85
N ARG A 107 34.90 23.19 23.38
CA ARG A 107 35.13 24.45 22.62
C ARG A 107 34.00 24.79 21.63
N PRO A 108 32.81 25.15 22.14
CA PRO A 108 31.69 25.56 21.29
C PRO A 108 31.95 26.84 20.46
N GLU A 109 32.99 27.59 20.79
CA GLU A 109 33.46 28.77 20.05
C GLU A 109 34.18 28.43 18.74
N ASP A 110 34.61 27.18 18.54
CA ASP A 110 35.36 26.78 17.35
C ASP A 110 34.50 26.90 16.08
N GLY A 111 35.05 27.54 15.04
CA GLY A 111 34.34 27.81 13.79
C GLY A 111 33.85 26.56 13.05
N VAL A 112 34.40 25.37 13.34
CA VAL A 112 33.99 24.09 12.75
C VAL A 112 32.54 23.73 13.08
N TRP A 113 32.02 24.14 14.24
CA TRP A 113 30.62 23.91 14.61
C TRP A 113 29.64 24.75 13.77
N TYR A 114 30.10 25.90 13.26
CA TYR A 114 29.32 26.86 12.47
C TYR A 114 29.51 26.73 10.95
N ALA A 115 30.41 25.84 10.51
CA ALA A 115 30.59 25.52 9.11
C ALA A 115 29.31 24.88 8.52
N GLN A 116 29.19 24.84 7.18
CA GLN A 116 27.98 24.36 6.48
C GLN A 116 27.58 22.91 6.83
N ASN A 117 28.51 22.10 7.34
CA ASN A 117 28.30 20.73 7.81
C ASN A 117 28.36 20.60 9.34
N GLY A 118 28.53 21.69 10.08
CA GLY A 118 28.64 21.69 11.54
C GLY A 118 27.28 21.68 12.24
N LEU A 119 27.29 21.23 13.51
CA LEU A 119 26.09 21.08 14.33
C LEU A 119 25.33 22.41 14.51
N ALA A 120 26.01 23.52 14.80
CA ALA A 120 25.35 24.81 15.02
C ALA A 120 24.63 25.30 13.75
N TRP A 121 25.22 25.06 12.58
CA TRP A 121 24.56 25.34 11.30
C TRP A 121 23.34 24.44 11.06
N ALA A 122 23.47 23.14 11.33
CA ALA A 122 22.36 22.18 11.20
C ALA A 122 21.22 22.53 12.16
N ILE A 123 21.52 22.91 13.40
CA ILE A 123 20.53 23.39 14.37
C ILE A 123 19.88 24.68 13.86
N ARG A 124 20.64 25.67 13.41
CA ARG A 124 20.05 26.91 12.87
C ARG A 124 19.10 26.66 11.69
N ARG A 125 19.47 25.78 10.77
CA ARG A 125 18.71 25.48 9.55
C ARG A 125 17.50 24.57 9.82
N GLU A 126 17.68 23.53 10.63
CA GLU A 126 16.70 22.44 10.79
C GLU A 126 15.97 22.45 12.13
N ALA A 127 16.45 23.21 13.13
CA ALA A 127 15.73 23.45 14.37
C ALA A 127 14.64 24.51 14.22
N GLY A 128 13.89 24.49 13.11
CA GLY A 128 12.58 25.13 13.02
C GLY A 128 11.54 24.55 14.00
N ALA A 129 11.91 24.20 15.24
CA ALA A 129 11.01 23.50 16.16
C ALA A 129 11.16 23.87 17.65
N ASP A 130 12.26 24.46 18.14
CA ASP A 130 12.30 24.86 19.57
C ASP A 130 13.41 25.89 19.92
N PRO A 131 13.10 27.20 19.96
CA PRO A 131 14.00 28.24 20.47
C PRO A 131 14.48 28.01 21.92
N LEU A 132 13.70 27.34 22.78
CA LEU A 132 14.11 27.01 24.14
C LEU A 132 15.13 25.88 24.20
N PHE A 133 15.14 25.00 23.21
CA PHE A 133 16.18 23.98 23.10
C PHE A 133 17.55 24.62 22.88
N VAL A 134 17.62 25.67 22.06
CA VAL A 134 18.88 26.38 21.78
C VAL A 134 19.48 27.01 23.04
N LEU A 135 18.65 27.43 23.99
CA LEU A 135 19.11 27.93 25.29
C LEU A 135 19.88 26.89 26.11
N ARG A 136 19.71 25.59 25.86
CA ARG A 136 20.45 24.54 26.57
C ARG A 136 21.78 24.19 25.93
N LEU A 137 22.03 24.70 24.73
CA LEU A 137 23.23 24.38 23.96
C LEU A 137 24.40 25.27 24.37
N PRO A 138 25.64 24.80 24.22
CA PRO A 138 26.84 25.56 24.59
C PRO A 138 27.23 26.63 23.54
N PHE A 139 26.43 26.85 22.48
CA PHE A 139 26.76 27.72 21.35
C PHE A 139 26.29 29.17 21.54
N ASP A 140 27.09 30.02 22.19
CA ASP A 140 26.68 31.40 22.51
C ASP A 140 26.32 32.25 21.29
N LEU A 141 27.08 32.13 20.19
CA LEU A 141 26.78 32.83 18.95
C LEU A 141 25.49 32.33 18.31
N LEU A 142 25.20 31.02 18.42
CA LEU A 142 23.94 30.45 17.94
C LEU A 142 22.75 30.98 18.74
N VAL A 143 22.89 31.12 20.08
CA VAL A 143 21.83 31.73 20.92
C VAL A 143 21.53 33.14 20.45
N GLN A 144 22.55 33.97 20.21
CA GLN A 144 22.38 35.32 19.68
C GLN A 144 21.71 35.33 18.29
N GLN A 145 22.15 34.45 17.38
CA GLN A 145 21.57 34.34 16.04
C GLN A 145 20.11 33.87 16.07
N VAL A 146 19.78 32.91 16.92
CA VAL A 146 18.40 32.41 17.08
C VAL A 146 17.52 33.49 17.71
N ALA A 147 18.02 34.23 18.70
CA ALA A 147 17.30 35.39 19.23
C ALA A 147 17.00 36.42 18.12
N ALA A 148 18.00 36.79 17.31
CA ALA A 148 17.81 37.73 16.20
C ALA A 148 16.83 37.20 15.13
N ASP A 149 16.92 35.92 14.77
CA ASP A 149 16.11 35.32 13.70
C ASP A 149 14.66 35.01 14.15
N ARG A 150 14.45 34.69 15.45
CA ARG A 150 13.19 34.07 15.94
C ARG A 150 12.45 34.86 17.01
N CYS A 151 13.00 35.94 17.58
CA CYS A 151 12.30 36.71 18.62
C CYS A 151 10.87 37.12 18.20
N LYS A 152 10.67 37.51 16.93
CA LYS A 152 9.35 37.88 16.39
C LYS A 152 8.32 36.74 16.43
N GLU A 153 8.79 35.49 16.33
CA GLU A 153 7.97 34.28 16.21
C GLU A 153 7.66 33.65 17.57
N VAL A 154 8.34 34.05 18.64
CA VAL A 154 8.10 33.52 20.00
C VAL A 154 7.27 34.52 20.84
N PRO A 155 6.57 34.05 21.88
CA PRO A 155 5.90 34.94 22.83
C PRO A 155 6.85 35.93 23.50
N TYR A 156 6.32 37.09 23.94
CA TYR A 156 7.14 38.17 24.50
C TYR A 156 8.03 37.70 25.68
N ALA A 157 7.47 36.96 26.64
CA ALA A 157 8.22 36.44 27.77
C ALA A 157 9.40 35.53 27.34
N VAL A 158 9.20 34.72 26.30
CA VAL A 158 10.24 33.86 25.72
C VAL A 158 11.28 34.67 24.96
N ALA A 159 10.87 35.74 24.27
CA ALA A 159 11.81 36.67 23.64
C ALA A 159 12.69 37.35 24.70
N VAL A 160 12.13 37.73 25.85
CA VAL A 160 12.89 38.25 26.99
C VAL A 160 13.84 37.18 27.52
N ASP A 161 13.41 35.92 27.70
CA ASP A 161 14.27 34.82 28.15
C ASP A 161 15.46 34.57 27.19
N LEU A 162 15.22 34.65 25.87
CA LEU A 162 16.28 34.61 24.86
C LEU A 162 17.26 35.78 25.02
N CYS A 163 16.75 36.99 25.27
CA CYS A 163 17.58 38.18 25.48
C CYS A 163 18.37 38.13 26.79
N VAL A 164 17.80 37.58 27.87
CA VAL A 164 18.50 37.30 29.13
C VAL A 164 19.67 36.37 28.87
N ALA A 165 19.46 35.27 28.14
CA ALA A 165 20.53 34.34 27.81
C ALA A 165 21.63 34.98 26.94
N VAL A 166 21.28 35.85 26.00
CA VAL A 166 22.26 36.64 25.22
C VAL A 166 23.04 37.58 26.15
N ALA A 167 22.38 38.26 27.08
CA ALA A 167 23.03 39.13 28.06
C ALA A 167 24.03 38.38 28.95
N GLU A 168 23.65 37.20 29.45
CA GLU A 168 24.49 36.36 30.32
C GLU A 168 25.71 35.81 29.59
N ARG A 169 25.54 35.41 28.33
CA ARG A 169 26.59 34.69 27.56
C ARG A 169 27.48 35.61 26.75
N ARG A 170 26.95 36.72 26.23
CA ARG A 170 27.62 37.58 25.25
C ARG A 170 27.73 39.04 25.68
N GLY A 171 27.09 39.41 26.79
CA GLY A 171 27.21 40.73 27.38
C GLY A 171 26.48 41.85 26.63
N ARG A 172 26.84 43.10 26.98
CA ARG A 172 26.11 44.32 26.61
C ARG A 172 26.13 44.62 25.11
N ASP A 173 27.24 44.37 24.43
CA ASP A 173 27.37 44.70 23.01
C ASP A 173 26.47 43.82 22.14
N ALA A 174 26.33 42.53 22.48
CA ALA A 174 25.40 41.64 21.80
C ALA A 174 23.93 42.05 22.00
N LEU A 175 23.57 42.65 23.15
CA LEU A 175 22.24 43.22 23.35
C LEU A 175 22.00 44.45 22.46
N ARG A 176 23.01 45.31 22.27
CA ARG A 176 22.92 46.47 21.36
C ARG A 176 22.77 46.03 19.91
N GLU A 177 23.51 45.01 19.50
CA GLU A 177 23.36 44.39 18.18
C GLU A 177 21.96 43.82 17.99
N LEU A 178 21.45 43.09 18.99
CA LEU A 178 20.10 42.50 18.94
C LEU A 178 19.01 43.58 18.92
N ALA A 179 19.20 44.69 19.63
CA ALA A 179 18.27 45.82 19.64
C ALA A 179 18.13 46.53 18.27
N ALA A 180 19.12 46.36 17.39
CA ALA A 180 19.06 46.88 16.02
C ALA A 180 18.29 45.95 15.05
N ALA A 181 17.97 44.72 15.47
CA ALA A 181 17.19 43.78 14.67
C ALA A 181 15.68 44.04 14.78
N ASP A 182 14.91 43.53 13.81
CA ASP A 182 13.45 43.49 13.91
C ASP A 182 13.01 42.32 14.79
N LEU A 183 12.71 42.63 16.06
CA LEU A 183 12.34 41.63 17.06
C LEU A 183 10.84 41.34 17.11
N GLY A 184 10.01 42.04 16.33
CA GLY A 184 8.55 41.79 16.24
C GLY A 184 7.75 42.01 17.53
N HIS A 185 8.33 42.68 18.53
CA HIS A 185 7.69 42.98 19.82
C HIS A 185 7.77 44.48 20.13
N PRO A 186 6.62 45.16 20.34
CA PRO A 186 6.62 46.58 20.70
C PRO A 186 7.43 46.85 21.98
N GLY A 187 8.35 47.82 21.91
CA GLY A 187 9.15 48.25 23.06
C GLY A 187 10.33 47.34 23.44
N LEU A 188 10.45 46.12 22.88
CA LEU A 188 11.55 45.20 23.22
C LEU A 188 12.92 45.78 22.86
N ALA A 189 13.08 46.35 21.66
CA ALA A 189 14.34 46.98 21.26
C ALA A 189 14.77 48.11 22.21
N ALA A 190 13.82 48.93 22.66
CA ALA A 190 14.10 49.99 23.64
C ALA A 190 14.48 49.42 25.02
N LEU A 191 13.82 48.34 25.45
CA LEU A 191 14.17 47.61 26.67
C LEU A 191 15.60 47.05 26.61
N LEU A 192 16.02 46.50 25.47
CA LEU A 192 17.39 45.98 25.28
C LEU A 192 18.45 47.09 25.33
N VAL A 193 18.16 48.26 24.76
CA VAL A 193 19.05 49.43 24.87
C VAL A 193 19.19 49.85 26.34
N GLN A 194 18.09 49.91 27.11
CA GLN A 194 18.14 50.24 28.53
C GLN A 194 18.90 49.17 29.33
N ALA A 195 18.67 47.89 29.05
CA ALA A 195 19.37 46.78 29.68
C ALA A 195 20.88 46.83 29.42
N ALA A 196 21.30 47.19 28.21
CA ALA A 196 22.72 47.32 27.86
C ALA A 196 23.45 48.41 28.67
N GLU A 197 22.73 49.45 29.12
CA GLU A 197 23.26 50.51 29.99
C GLU A 197 23.18 50.17 31.48
N ALA A 198 22.41 49.13 31.86
CA ALA A 198 22.25 48.73 33.25
C ALA A 198 23.54 48.08 33.80
N PRO A 199 23.82 48.20 35.12
CA PRO A 199 24.95 47.54 35.77
C PRO A 199 24.94 46.02 35.60
N ALA A 200 23.75 45.41 35.68
CA ALA A 200 23.51 43.98 35.50
C ALA A 200 22.41 43.75 34.43
N PRO A 201 22.78 43.72 33.13
CA PRO A 201 21.81 43.65 32.02
C PRO A 201 20.86 42.44 32.08
N ALA A 202 21.39 41.27 32.42
CA ALA A 202 20.59 40.04 32.52
C ALA A 202 19.55 40.13 33.65
N HIS A 203 19.95 40.63 34.83
CA HIS A 203 19.04 40.82 35.96
C HIS A 203 17.96 41.86 35.65
N PHE A 204 18.34 42.97 35.00
CA PHE A 204 17.39 43.98 34.55
C PHE A 204 16.34 43.41 33.58
N LEU A 205 16.74 42.57 32.63
CA LEU A 205 15.81 41.91 31.70
C LEU A 205 14.94 40.87 32.40
N ALA A 206 15.50 40.11 33.34
CA ALA A 206 14.75 39.14 34.14
C ALA A 206 13.67 39.83 35.00
N ASP A 207 13.97 40.99 35.58
CA ASP A 207 13.01 41.79 36.36
C ASP A 207 11.92 42.41 35.46
N ALA A 208 12.24 42.68 34.20
CA ALA A 208 11.30 43.19 33.20
C ALA A 208 10.43 42.08 32.56
N ARG A 209 10.73 40.81 32.82
CA ARG A 209 9.96 39.66 32.31
C ARG A 209 8.57 39.65 32.97
N PRO A 210 7.47 39.57 32.20
CA PRO A 210 6.14 39.41 32.78
C PRO A 210 6.06 38.10 33.62
N PRO A 211 5.59 38.16 34.87
CA PRO A 211 5.69 37.01 35.78
C PRO A 211 4.67 35.90 35.50
N LEU A 212 3.55 36.21 34.86
CA LEU A 212 2.45 35.24 34.61
C LEU A 212 2.36 34.76 33.16
N ASP A 213 2.91 35.52 32.21
CA ASP A 213 2.84 35.14 30.79
C ASP A 213 3.83 34.01 30.51
N TRP A 214 3.33 32.88 30.01
CA TRP A 214 4.15 31.77 29.52
C TRP A 214 5.20 31.29 30.54
N ALA A 215 4.81 31.18 31.82
CA ALA A 215 5.70 30.75 32.91
C ALA A 215 6.00 29.24 32.87
N ASP A 216 5.11 28.43 32.30
CA ASP A 216 5.30 26.98 32.17
C ASP A 216 6.10 26.63 30.89
N ALA A 217 7.33 26.18 31.09
CA ALA A 217 8.24 25.81 30.00
C ALA A 217 7.75 24.61 29.17
N ALA A 218 6.85 23.76 29.69
CA ALA A 218 6.23 22.70 28.90
C ALA A 218 5.21 23.29 27.91
N GLN A 219 4.31 24.17 28.39
CA GLN A 219 3.32 24.84 27.54
C GLN A 219 3.96 25.67 26.43
N VAL A 220 5.03 26.41 26.76
CA VAL A 220 5.78 27.18 25.77
C VAL A 220 6.32 26.29 24.67
N ARG A 221 6.99 25.19 25.02
CA ARG A 221 7.55 24.26 24.02
C ARG A 221 6.48 23.67 23.12
N THR A 222 5.37 23.27 23.72
CA THR A 222 4.22 22.73 22.99
C THR A 222 3.65 23.76 22.02
N PHE A 223 3.42 25.00 22.46
CA PHE A 223 2.95 26.09 21.60
C PHE A 223 3.93 26.41 20.46
N LEU A 224 5.23 26.51 20.75
CA LEU A 224 6.25 26.81 19.74
C LEU A 224 6.36 25.70 18.69
N ARG A 225 6.21 24.43 19.08
CA ARG A 225 6.18 23.32 18.12
C ARG A 225 4.98 23.41 17.18
N VAL A 226 3.80 23.73 17.71
CA VAL A 226 2.59 23.97 16.90
C VAL A 226 2.80 25.12 15.93
N ARG A 227 3.31 26.25 16.42
CA ARG A 227 3.50 27.48 15.65
C ARG A 227 4.51 27.32 14.50
N MET A 228 5.58 26.57 14.76
CA MET A 228 6.70 26.44 13.84
C MET A 228 6.54 25.27 12.84
N ALA A 229 5.39 24.58 12.86
CA ALA A 229 5.09 23.43 12.01
C ALA A 229 6.14 22.30 12.07
N GLY A 230 6.83 22.15 13.20
CA GLY A 230 8.02 21.30 13.39
C GLY A 230 7.78 19.79 13.44
N GLY A 231 6.72 19.29 12.81
CA GLY A 231 6.23 17.92 12.94
C GLY A 231 5.45 17.70 14.24
N TRP A 232 4.41 16.87 14.18
CA TRP A 232 3.51 16.60 15.30
C TRP A 232 3.77 15.23 15.94
N SER A 233 3.66 15.15 17.26
CA SER A 233 3.52 13.91 18.05
C SER A 233 2.24 14.00 18.86
N ASP A 234 1.46 12.91 18.95
CA ASP A 234 0.20 12.89 19.72
C ASP A 234 0.42 13.11 21.22
N GLU A 235 1.62 12.84 21.73
CA GLU A 235 2.06 13.16 23.10
C GLU A 235 1.94 14.66 23.43
N TYR A 236 1.99 15.55 22.42
CA TYR A 236 1.90 17.00 22.68
C TYR A 236 0.52 17.44 23.14
N ALA A 237 -0.54 16.75 22.70
CA ALA A 237 -1.90 17.04 23.12
C ALA A 237 -2.18 16.65 24.59
N GLU A 238 -1.21 16.06 25.30
CA GLU A 238 -1.28 15.79 26.74
C GLU A 238 -0.85 17.00 27.58
N THR A 239 -0.12 17.97 27.00
CA THR A 239 0.27 19.20 27.70
C THR A 239 -0.86 20.23 27.60
N PRO A 240 -1.49 20.65 28.71
CA PRO A 240 -2.54 21.67 28.69
C PRO A 240 -2.01 22.98 28.10
N LEU A 241 -2.82 23.72 27.34
CA LEU A 241 -2.48 25.04 26.83
C LEU A 241 -3.33 26.10 27.52
N ASP A 242 -2.71 27.22 27.91
CA ASP A 242 -3.46 28.42 28.26
C ASP A 242 -4.01 29.08 26.99
N TRP A 243 -5.31 28.91 26.77
CA TRP A 243 -5.99 29.41 25.57
C TRP A 243 -6.03 30.93 25.48
N ASP A 244 -6.00 31.65 26.60
CA ASP A 244 -5.97 33.11 26.57
C ASP A 244 -4.59 33.60 26.10
N LEU A 245 -3.51 32.93 26.50
CA LEU A 245 -2.18 33.17 25.96
C LEU A 245 -2.08 32.82 24.47
N VAL A 246 -2.66 31.69 24.04
CA VAL A 246 -2.71 31.31 22.62
C VAL A 246 -3.48 32.33 21.79
N ARG A 247 -4.63 32.82 22.27
CA ARG A 247 -5.42 33.87 21.60
C ARG A 247 -4.66 35.19 21.50
N ALA A 248 -4.03 35.62 22.60
CA ALA A 248 -3.23 36.84 22.62
C ALA A 248 -2.08 36.76 21.60
N GLU A 249 -1.40 35.62 21.52
CA GLU A 249 -0.33 35.39 20.55
C GLU A 249 -0.84 35.27 19.11
N HIS A 250 -2.02 34.68 18.89
CA HIS A 250 -2.66 34.66 17.57
C HIS A 250 -3.05 36.07 17.10
N ALA A 251 -3.57 36.90 18.02
CA ALA A 251 -3.90 38.30 17.74
C ALA A 251 -2.64 39.15 17.44
N ARG A 252 -1.55 38.92 18.18
CA ARG A 252 -0.26 39.60 17.95
C ARG A 252 0.36 39.20 16.61
N LEU A 253 0.45 37.90 16.34
CA LEU A 253 1.02 37.36 15.12
C LEU A 253 0.20 36.12 14.69
N PRO A 254 -0.68 36.25 13.67
CA PRO A 254 -1.58 35.18 13.26
C PRO A 254 -0.87 33.85 13.01
N LEU A 255 -1.46 32.80 13.57
CA LEU A 255 -1.03 31.42 13.35
C LEU A 255 -1.38 30.98 11.93
N SER A 256 -0.55 30.15 11.32
CA SER A 256 -0.86 29.57 10.01
C SER A 256 -2.06 28.63 10.11
N GLY A 257 -2.77 28.41 9.00
CA GLY A 257 -3.89 27.45 8.97
C GLY A 257 -3.49 26.04 9.39
N GLU A 258 -2.24 25.64 9.11
CA GLU A 258 -1.67 24.37 9.61
C GLU A 258 -1.49 24.38 11.14
N SER A 259 -0.93 25.46 11.70
CA SER A 259 -0.78 25.62 13.16
C SER A 259 -2.13 25.58 13.87
N LEU A 260 -3.12 26.30 13.33
CA LEU A 260 -4.49 26.29 13.86
C LEU A 260 -5.10 24.89 13.80
N SER A 261 -4.89 24.14 12.70
CA SER A 261 -5.37 22.76 12.58
C SER A 261 -4.75 21.82 13.62
N TRP A 262 -3.47 22.01 13.97
CA TRP A 262 -2.82 21.24 15.05
C TRP A 262 -3.44 21.52 16.41
N LEU A 263 -3.81 22.78 16.71
CA LEU A 263 -4.48 23.14 17.97
C LEU A 263 -5.82 22.42 18.18
N MET A 264 -6.48 21.97 17.11
CA MET A 264 -7.76 21.26 17.22
C MET A 264 -7.64 19.83 17.78
N LYS A 265 -6.41 19.32 17.95
CA LYS A 265 -6.17 18.03 18.62
C LYS A 265 -6.37 18.09 20.13
N TRP A 266 -6.32 19.27 20.72
CA TRP A 266 -6.57 19.45 22.15
C TRP A 266 -8.05 19.23 22.47
N PRO A 267 -8.37 18.41 23.49
CA PRO A 267 -9.77 18.12 23.83
C PRO A 267 -10.54 19.34 24.32
N ASP A 268 -9.86 20.33 24.88
CA ASP A 268 -10.42 21.59 25.38
C ASP A 268 -10.24 22.77 24.42
N CYS A 269 -9.82 22.52 23.17
CA CYS A 269 -9.66 23.56 22.15
C CYS A 269 -10.95 24.41 22.04
N PRO A 270 -10.86 25.74 22.17
CA PRO A 270 -12.01 26.63 22.10
C PRO A 270 -12.63 26.71 20.70
N ASP A 271 -13.94 26.96 20.66
CA ASP A 271 -14.71 26.99 19.41
C ASP A 271 -14.23 28.10 18.46
N ASP A 272 -13.79 29.25 18.97
CA ASP A 272 -13.26 30.36 18.16
C ASP A 272 -11.98 29.97 17.39
N ILE A 273 -11.08 29.20 18.03
CA ILE A 273 -9.87 28.69 17.39
C ILE A 273 -10.23 27.59 16.38
N GLN A 274 -11.19 26.72 16.71
CA GLN A 274 -11.67 25.69 15.79
C GLN A 274 -12.30 26.29 14.53
N VAL A 275 -13.12 27.34 14.68
CA VAL A 275 -13.71 28.08 13.56
C VAL A 275 -12.61 28.72 12.71
N ALA A 276 -11.66 29.43 13.33
CA ALA A 276 -10.54 30.03 12.60
C ALA A 276 -9.70 28.98 11.83
N ALA A 277 -9.49 27.80 12.42
CA ALA A 277 -8.79 26.69 11.76
C ALA A 277 -9.56 26.18 10.53
N ILE A 278 -10.88 26.02 10.65
CA ILE A 278 -11.75 25.56 9.56
C ILE A 278 -11.79 26.59 8.43
N GLU A 279 -11.86 27.88 8.74
CA GLU A 279 -11.86 28.94 7.73
C GLU A 279 -10.52 29.05 7.01
N ALA A 280 -9.41 28.95 7.76
CA ALA A 280 -8.06 29.06 7.20
C ALA A 280 -7.65 27.82 6.40
N TYR A 281 -7.96 26.61 6.90
CA TYR A 281 -7.51 25.37 6.27
C TYR A 281 -8.45 24.17 6.52
N PRO A 282 -9.65 24.16 5.89
CA PRO A 282 -10.74 23.26 6.25
C PRO A 282 -10.37 21.77 6.18
N TYR A 283 -9.67 21.37 5.11
CA TYR A 283 -9.29 19.98 4.88
C TYR A 283 -8.45 19.41 6.05
N TYR A 284 -7.43 20.14 6.49
CA TYR A 284 -6.57 19.69 7.59
C TYR A 284 -7.25 19.83 8.94
N ALA A 285 -8.00 20.92 9.16
CA ALA A 285 -8.77 21.16 10.36
C ALA A 285 -9.72 19.99 10.65
N MET A 286 -10.52 19.56 9.67
CA MET A 286 -11.44 18.41 9.83
C MET A 286 -10.70 17.11 10.16
N ARG A 287 -9.57 16.86 9.51
CA ARG A 287 -8.77 15.64 9.74
C ARG A 287 -8.18 15.61 11.16
N MET A 288 -7.74 16.76 11.66
CA MET A 288 -7.02 16.87 12.95
C MET A 288 -7.93 17.11 14.15
N ALA A 289 -9.14 17.64 13.93
CA ALA A 289 -10.07 17.97 15.00
C ALA A 289 -10.38 16.78 15.91
N ARG A 290 -10.21 16.93 17.22
CA ARG A 290 -10.65 15.93 18.20
C ARG A 290 -12.16 16.01 18.45
N ARG A 291 -12.72 17.20 18.34
CA ARG A 291 -14.16 17.51 18.37
C ARG A 291 -14.43 18.69 17.45
N LEU A 292 -15.68 18.90 17.07
CA LEU A 292 -16.13 20.13 16.42
C LEU A 292 -17.36 20.71 17.13
N PRO A 293 -17.57 22.03 17.09
CA PRO A 293 -18.81 22.64 17.55
C PRO A 293 -19.95 22.14 16.66
N PHE A 294 -21.08 21.78 17.25
CA PHE A 294 -22.20 21.18 16.52
C PHE A 294 -22.76 22.14 15.44
N GLU A 295 -22.74 23.43 15.73
CA GLU A 295 -23.18 24.52 14.88
C GLU A 295 -22.40 24.58 13.56
N MET A 296 -21.18 24.04 13.54
CA MET A 296 -20.39 23.98 12.32
C MET A 296 -20.93 22.97 11.32
N LEU A 297 -21.70 21.95 11.72
CA LEU A 297 -22.16 20.91 10.77
C LEU A 297 -22.99 21.44 9.60
N GLY A 298 -23.61 22.63 9.73
CA GLY A 298 -24.34 23.32 8.67
C GLY A 298 -23.52 24.30 7.82
N HIS A 299 -22.23 24.48 8.12
CA HIS A 299 -21.39 25.51 7.49
C HIS A 299 -21.11 25.20 6.01
N GLU A 300 -21.15 26.22 5.15
CA GLU A 300 -20.98 26.09 3.68
C GLU A 300 -19.65 25.44 3.28
N VAL A 301 -18.64 25.54 4.12
CA VAL A 301 -17.32 24.94 3.89
C VAL A 301 -17.40 23.44 3.64
N PHE A 302 -18.36 22.75 4.28
CA PHE A 302 -18.54 21.31 4.14
C PHE A 302 -19.15 20.92 2.78
N GLU A 303 -19.75 21.85 2.05
CA GLU A 303 -20.22 21.60 0.67
C GLU A 303 -19.07 21.34 -0.30
N ARG A 304 -17.91 21.95 -0.05
CA ARG A 304 -16.73 21.79 -0.91
C ARG A 304 -15.96 20.51 -0.61
N TRP A 305 -16.26 19.83 0.50
CA TRP A 305 -15.48 18.72 1.05
C TRP A 305 -16.39 17.60 1.62
N PRO A 306 -17.28 17.01 0.80
CA PRO A 306 -18.28 16.04 1.28
C PRO A 306 -17.65 14.78 1.90
N ASP A 307 -16.53 14.29 1.35
CA ASP A 307 -15.86 13.09 1.87
C ASP A 307 -15.25 13.32 3.25
N GLN A 308 -14.67 14.50 3.47
CA GLN A 308 -14.09 14.87 4.77
C GLN A 308 -15.20 15.09 5.80
N PHE A 309 -16.32 15.66 5.38
CA PHE A 309 -17.51 15.79 6.21
C PHE A 309 -18.06 14.41 6.61
N ALA A 310 -18.17 13.47 5.68
CA ALA A 310 -18.60 12.09 5.98
C ALA A 310 -17.63 11.37 6.93
N MET A 311 -16.32 11.51 6.73
CA MET A 311 -15.30 10.95 7.62
C MET A 311 -15.40 11.51 9.05
N LEU A 312 -15.62 12.82 9.15
CA LEU A 312 -15.82 13.52 10.42
C LEU A 312 -17.10 13.05 11.13
N MET A 313 -18.22 12.96 10.41
CA MET A 313 -19.49 12.45 10.93
C MET A 313 -19.35 11.03 11.47
N ARG A 314 -18.67 10.15 10.71
CA ARG A 314 -18.33 8.80 11.14
C ARG A 314 -17.55 8.80 12.45
N ARG A 315 -16.43 9.53 12.49
CA ARG A 315 -15.61 9.61 13.70
C ARG A 315 -16.41 10.13 14.89
N GLY A 316 -17.18 11.20 14.72
CA GLY A 316 -17.87 11.83 15.84
C GLY A 316 -19.01 11.03 16.43
N ILE A 317 -19.68 10.23 15.61
CA ILE A 317 -20.67 9.27 16.08
C ILE A 317 -19.99 8.09 16.79
N GLN A 318 -18.91 7.54 16.20
CA GLN A 318 -18.15 6.42 16.80
C GLN A 318 -17.52 6.78 18.14
N GLU A 319 -16.98 7.99 18.27
CA GLU A 319 -16.37 8.50 19.50
C GLU A 319 -17.39 9.12 20.48
N GLY A 320 -18.66 9.22 20.09
CA GLY A 320 -19.77 9.63 20.95
C GLY A 320 -19.88 11.13 21.25
N TRP A 321 -19.07 12.00 20.62
CA TRP A 321 -19.18 13.45 20.80
C TRP A 321 -20.21 14.11 19.87
N ILE A 322 -20.73 13.37 18.88
CA ILE A 322 -21.94 13.73 18.11
C ILE A 322 -23.02 12.66 18.34
N SER A 323 -24.22 13.11 18.75
CA SER A 323 -25.40 12.25 18.79
C SER A 323 -26.07 12.18 17.41
N ALA A 324 -26.25 10.96 16.88
CA ALA A 324 -26.98 10.73 15.63
C ALA A 324 -28.41 11.29 15.66
N ALA A 325 -29.11 11.15 16.80
CA ALA A 325 -30.46 11.69 16.97
C ALA A 325 -30.48 13.22 16.89
N ARG A 326 -29.52 13.91 17.53
CA ARG A 326 -29.40 15.37 17.46
C ARG A 326 -29.09 15.84 16.04
N VAL A 327 -28.19 15.15 15.35
CA VAL A 327 -27.85 15.44 13.94
C VAL A 327 -29.09 15.36 13.06
N LEU A 328 -29.87 14.28 13.16
CA LEU A 328 -31.07 14.10 12.34
C LEU A 328 -32.17 15.13 12.66
N ALA A 329 -32.23 15.59 13.92
CA ALA A 329 -33.22 16.56 14.38
C ALA A 329 -32.87 18.02 14.00
N GLU A 330 -31.60 18.42 14.12
CA GLU A 330 -31.18 19.82 14.08
C GLU A 330 -30.31 20.17 12.86
N ALA A 331 -29.52 19.24 12.33
CA ALA A 331 -28.59 19.56 11.24
C ALA A 331 -29.31 19.64 9.88
N ALA A 332 -28.93 20.65 9.10
CA ALA A 332 -29.52 20.98 7.82
C ALA A 332 -28.44 21.32 6.78
N PRO A 333 -28.67 21.08 5.47
CA PRO A 333 -29.87 20.49 4.87
C PRO A 333 -29.89 18.96 4.92
N ALA A 334 -31.08 18.37 5.05
CA ALA A 334 -31.31 16.93 5.28
C ALA A 334 -30.57 16.03 4.28
N GLY A 335 -30.66 16.34 2.98
CA GLY A 335 -30.05 15.50 1.93
C GLY A 335 -28.52 15.37 2.09
N ARG A 336 -27.84 16.44 2.53
CA ARG A 336 -26.40 16.47 2.77
C ARG A 336 -26.04 15.69 4.04
N VAL A 337 -26.75 15.98 5.12
CA VAL A 337 -26.53 15.33 6.41
C VAL A 337 -26.71 13.82 6.27
N LEU A 338 -27.83 13.38 5.68
CA LEU A 338 -28.11 11.98 5.43
C LEU A 338 -27.04 11.34 4.52
N ALA A 339 -26.56 12.03 3.48
CA ALA A 339 -25.51 11.50 2.61
C ALA A 339 -24.16 11.27 3.34
N ALA A 340 -23.92 11.98 4.44
CA ALA A 340 -22.67 11.91 5.21
C ALA A 340 -22.72 10.90 6.38
N LEU A 341 -23.86 10.28 6.66
CA LEU A 341 -24.02 9.39 7.81
C LEU A 341 -23.31 8.03 7.62
N PRO A 342 -22.70 7.49 8.68
CA PRO A 342 -22.17 6.12 8.68
C PRO A 342 -23.29 5.10 8.94
N TYR A 343 -23.99 4.67 7.88
CA TYR A 343 -25.15 3.75 8.00
C TYR A 343 -24.84 2.38 8.64
N ASP A 344 -23.56 2.00 8.70
CA ASP A 344 -23.06 0.80 9.36
C ASP A 344 -22.98 0.91 10.89
N GLU A 345 -23.20 2.09 11.47
CA GLU A 345 -23.23 2.31 12.91
C GLU A 345 -24.63 2.10 13.51
N GLN A 346 -24.72 1.31 14.59
CA GLN A 346 -26.01 1.02 15.25
C GLN A 346 -26.74 2.28 15.74
N PRO A 347 -26.08 3.28 16.39
CA PRO A 347 -26.76 4.50 16.81
C PRO A 347 -27.37 5.30 15.66
N VAL A 348 -26.80 5.22 14.46
CA VAL A 348 -27.35 5.86 13.26
C VAL A 348 -28.58 5.10 12.76
N ARG A 349 -28.51 3.76 12.72
CA ARG A 349 -29.67 2.95 12.32
C ARG A 349 -30.86 3.17 13.23
N ASP A 350 -30.66 3.15 14.54
CA ASP A 350 -31.72 3.35 15.53
C ASP A 350 -32.36 4.74 15.36
N ALA A 351 -31.53 5.79 15.27
CA ALA A 351 -32.02 7.16 15.11
C ALA A 351 -32.74 7.39 13.76
N LEU A 352 -32.27 6.76 12.67
CA LEU A 352 -32.96 6.79 11.37
C LEU A 352 -34.30 6.05 11.44
N ALA A 353 -34.34 4.87 12.07
CA ALA A 353 -35.57 4.09 12.24
C ALA A 353 -36.62 4.89 13.02
N ASP A 354 -36.24 5.56 14.10
CA ASP A 354 -37.13 6.41 14.89
C ASP A 354 -37.65 7.62 14.09
N VAL A 355 -36.76 8.33 13.39
CA VAL A 355 -37.13 9.52 12.60
C VAL A 355 -38.10 9.18 11.47
N PHE A 356 -37.92 8.03 10.81
CA PHE A 356 -38.75 7.62 9.67
C PHE A 356 -39.88 6.65 10.03
N ALA A 357 -40.01 6.22 11.29
CA ALA A 357 -41.10 5.37 11.77
C ALA A 357 -42.51 5.87 11.37
N PRO A 358 -42.83 7.19 11.39
CA PRO A 358 -44.15 7.68 10.98
C PRO A 358 -44.53 7.39 9.53
N LEU A 359 -43.58 7.04 8.66
CA LEU A 359 -43.87 6.66 7.27
C LEU A 359 -44.43 5.24 7.15
N GLY A 360 -44.18 4.39 8.15
CA GLY A 360 -44.61 2.99 8.18
C GLY A 360 -44.18 2.21 6.93
N THR A 361 -45.05 1.32 6.46
CA THR A 361 -44.85 0.52 5.24
C THR A 361 -45.56 1.09 4.02
N ASP A 362 -45.99 2.37 4.03
CA ASP A 362 -46.69 3.01 2.90
C ASP A 362 -45.72 3.32 1.75
N PRO A 363 -45.80 2.61 0.60
CA PRO A 363 -44.86 2.81 -0.48
C PRO A 363 -44.88 4.23 -1.04
N THR A 364 -46.04 4.87 -1.05
CA THR A 364 -46.18 6.21 -1.62
C THR A 364 -45.54 7.28 -0.72
N ALA A 365 -45.46 7.07 0.59
CA ALA A 365 -44.74 7.93 1.51
C ALA A 365 -43.22 7.87 1.24
N TRP A 366 -42.66 6.67 1.10
CA TRP A 366 -41.25 6.46 0.80
C TRP A 366 -40.82 7.00 -0.57
N LEU A 367 -41.64 6.82 -1.61
CA LEU A 367 -41.40 7.43 -2.92
C LEU A 367 -41.46 8.97 -2.87
N THR A 368 -42.31 9.51 -1.98
CA THR A 368 -42.40 10.96 -1.76
C THR A 368 -41.16 11.49 -1.02
N LEU A 369 -40.63 10.73 -0.06
CA LEU A 369 -39.35 11.02 0.61
C LEU A 369 -38.21 11.11 -0.42
N TYR A 370 -38.06 10.08 -1.26
CA TYR A 370 -37.04 10.05 -2.31
C TYR A 370 -37.12 11.27 -3.25
N ALA A 371 -38.33 11.67 -3.64
CA ALA A 371 -38.55 12.82 -4.52
C ALA A 371 -38.21 14.17 -3.89
N LYS A 372 -38.42 14.34 -2.58
CA LYS A 372 -38.24 15.61 -1.85
C LYS A 372 -36.83 15.81 -1.31
N MET A 373 -36.14 14.73 -0.93
CA MET A 373 -34.84 14.75 -0.26
C MET A 373 -33.76 15.64 -0.92
N PRO A 374 -33.59 15.69 -2.26
CA PRO A 374 -32.48 16.44 -2.86
C PRO A 374 -32.55 17.96 -2.71
N ARG A 375 -33.72 18.52 -2.37
CA ARG A 375 -33.99 19.97 -2.35
C ARG A 375 -34.60 20.43 -1.03
N PHE A 376 -34.51 19.61 0.00
CA PHE A 376 -35.11 19.93 1.29
C PHE A 376 -34.07 20.64 2.16
N GLU A 377 -34.34 21.91 2.47
CA GLU A 377 -33.43 22.78 3.22
C GLU A 377 -33.44 22.54 4.73
N GLY A 378 -34.48 21.90 5.27
CA GLY A 378 -34.61 21.60 6.70
C GLY A 378 -33.86 20.34 7.13
N SER A 379 -34.08 19.90 8.37
CA SER A 379 -33.47 18.68 8.94
C SER A 379 -34.14 17.38 8.47
N ALA A 380 -33.56 16.23 8.81
CA ALA A 380 -34.13 14.93 8.45
C ALA A 380 -35.47 14.67 9.15
N ALA A 381 -35.60 15.10 10.42
CA ALA A 381 -36.86 15.03 11.17
C ALA A 381 -37.94 15.91 10.53
N GLU A 382 -37.60 17.13 10.12
CA GLU A 382 -38.52 18.03 9.41
C GLU A 382 -38.92 17.45 8.04
N LEU A 383 -37.99 16.79 7.33
CA LEU A 383 -38.27 16.11 6.07
C LEU A 383 -39.26 14.96 6.27
N ALA A 384 -39.05 14.12 7.29
CA ALA A 384 -39.95 13.00 7.61
C ALA A 384 -41.37 13.51 7.96
N ALA A 385 -41.47 14.54 8.80
CA ALA A 385 -42.74 15.17 9.16
C ALA A 385 -43.44 15.80 7.95
N ALA A 386 -42.69 16.52 7.10
CA ALA A 386 -43.22 17.13 5.88
C ALA A 386 -43.73 16.07 4.90
N VAL A 387 -43.04 14.94 4.77
CA VAL A 387 -43.51 13.79 3.98
C VAL A 387 -44.78 13.22 4.62
N ALA A 388 -44.80 12.92 5.92
CA ALA A 388 -45.97 12.36 6.59
C ALA A 388 -47.23 13.24 6.44
N ALA A 389 -47.10 14.56 6.47
CA ALA A 389 -48.21 15.50 6.31
C ALA A 389 -48.63 15.76 4.85
N THR A 390 -47.84 15.35 3.85
CA THR A 390 -48.11 15.70 2.44
C THR A 390 -49.30 14.92 1.88
N ALA A 391 -50.36 15.63 1.45
CA ALA A 391 -51.50 15.01 0.75
C ALA A 391 -51.19 14.57 -0.70
N LYS A 392 -50.29 15.27 -1.40
CA LYS A 392 -49.88 14.95 -2.77
C LYS A 392 -48.74 13.93 -2.79
N ARG A 393 -49.09 12.65 -2.85
CA ARG A 393 -48.13 11.53 -2.84
C ARG A 393 -47.57 11.19 -4.22
N THR A 394 -46.29 10.81 -4.25
CA THR A 394 -45.65 10.16 -5.39
C THR A 394 -46.10 8.70 -5.47
N LYS A 395 -46.62 8.27 -6.62
CA LYS A 395 -47.16 6.90 -6.84
C LYS A 395 -46.25 5.99 -7.67
N THR A 396 -45.24 6.56 -8.33
CA THR A 396 -44.32 5.85 -9.22
C THR A 396 -42.89 6.24 -8.89
N TRP A 397 -41.93 5.36 -9.17
CA TRP A 397 -40.52 5.61 -8.92
C TRP A 397 -40.05 6.88 -9.66
N PRO A 398 -39.49 7.89 -8.98
CA PRO A 398 -39.02 9.10 -9.64
C PRO A 398 -37.80 8.82 -10.52
N ARG A 399 -37.94 9.02 -11.84
CA ARG A 399 -36.88 8.82 -12.86
C ARG A 399 -36.31 7.38 -12.83
N PRO A 400 -37.11 6.36 -13.21
CA PRO A 400 -36.69 4.97 -13.17
C PRO A 400 -35.49 4.74 -14.10
N LEU A 401 -34.53 3.94 -13.63
CA LEU A 401 -33.34 3.55 -14.38
C LEU A 401 -33.28 2.02 -14.54
N PRO A 402 -32.78 1.54 -15.69
CA PRO A 402 -32.53 0.11 -15.88
C PRO A 402 -31.36 -0.36 -14.99
N ALA A 403 -31.29 -1.66 -14.74
CA ALA A 403 -30.07 -2.28 -14.23
C ALA A 403 -28.95 -2.14 -15.29
N VAL A 404 -27.71 -1.96 -14.84
CA VAL A 404 -26.52 -1.84 -15.72
C VAL A 404 -25.42 -2.72 -15.14
N PHE A 405 -24.76 -3.47 -16.01
CA PHE A 405 -23.67 -4.39 -15.66
C PHE A 405 -22.36 -3.91 -16.31
N PRO A 406 -21.23 -3.87 -15.59
CA PRO A 406 -21.10 -4.14 -14.15
C PRO A 406 -21.92 -3.14 -13.31
N ALA A 407 -22.42 -3.61 -12.16
CA ALA A 407 -23.12 -2.72 -11.23
C ALA A 407 -22.15 -1.62 -10.77
N THR A 408 -22.56 -0.36 -10.81
CA THR A 408 -21.81 0.72 -10.17
C THR A 408 -22.43 1.01 -8.83
N GLU A 409 -21.63 1.54 -7.90
CA GLU A 409 -22.14 1.95 -6.60
C GLU A 409 -23.29 2.96 -6.75
N PRO A 410 -24.27 2.95 -5.83
CA PRO A 410 -25.29 3.98 -5.81
C PRO A 410 -24.64 5.33 -5.56
N GLU A 411 -25.07 6.35 -6.30
CA GLU A 411 -24.60 7.73 -6.14
C GLU A 411 -25.73 8.66 -5.71
N ASN A 412 -25.35 9.82 -5.17
CA ASN A 412 -26.24 10.94 -4.87
C ASN A 412 -27.44 10.50 -4.00
N THR A 413 -28.62 11.05 -4.28
CA THR A 413 -29.89 10.76 -3.59
C THR A 413 -30.23 9.28 -3.50
N ARG A 414 -29.83 8.46 -4.48
CA ARG A 414 -30.09 7.02 -4.44
C ARG A 414 -29.23 6.34 -3.38
N ALA A 415 -27.97 6.71 -3.24
CA ALA A 415 -27.10 6.20 -2.17
C ALA A 415 -27.69 6.50 -0.79
N THR A 416 -28.06 7.76 -0.57
CA THR A 416 -28.69 8.22 0.66
C THR A 416 -29.99 7.47 0.97
N PHE A 417 -30.88 7.34 -0.03
CA PHE A 417 -32.15 6.65 0.17
C PHE A 417 -31.97 5.17 0.50
N LEU A 418 -31.06 4.48 -0.21
CA LEU A 418 -30.78 3.07 0.06
C LEU A 418 -30.11 2.87 1.42
N GLY A 419 -29.28 3.80 1.88
CA GLY A 419 -28.76 3.83 3.25
C GLY A 419 -29.88 3.91 4.28
N ILE A 420 -30.87 4.79 4.07
CA ILE A 420 -32.05 4.90 4.95
C ILE A 420 -32.86 3.60 4.92
N ILE A 421 -33.10 3.03 3.74
CA ILE A 421 -33.83 1.76 3.60
C ILE A 421 -33.11 0.61 4.31
N GLY A 422 -31.78 0.55 4.26
CA GLY A 422 -31.00 -0.44 5.00
C GLY A 422 -30.99 -0.24 6.52
N ALA A 423 -31.41 0.92 7.01
CA ALA A 423 -31.49 1.24 8.43
C ALA A 423 -32.88 0.97 9.05
N VAL A 424 -33.94 0.89 8.24
CA VAL A 424 -35.30 0.58 8.71
C VAL A 424 -35.58 -0.91 8.69
N ALA A 425 -36.68 -1.33 9.33
CA ALA A 425 -37.07 -2.73 9.38
C ALA A 425 -37.32 -3.31 7.97
N ASP A 426 -36.91 -4.56 7.76
CA ASP A 426 -37.07 -5.30 6.50
C ASP A 426 -38.50 -5.29 5.95
N GLY A 427 -39.51 -5.26 6.82
CA GLY A 427 -40.92 -5.16 6.43
C GLY A 427 -41.22 -3.93 5.57
N VAL A 428 -40.48 -2.84 5.74
CA VAL A 428 -40.56 -1.66 4.86
C VAL A 428 -39.98 -1.99 3.49
N THR A 429 -38.76 -2.52 3.44
CA THR A 429 -38.09 -2.90 2.18
C THR A 429 -38.92 -3.91 1.38
N ILE A 430 -39.50 -4.90 2.06
CA ILE A 430 -40.41 -5.90 1.46
C ILE A 430 -41.66 -5.23 0.88
N ALA A 431 -42.30 -4.31 1.62
CA ALA A 431 -43.46 -3.57 1.13
C ALA A 431 -43.13 -2.67 -0.09
N LEU A 432 -41.91 -2.16 -0.15
CA LEU A 432 -41.40 -1.36 -1.28
C LEU A 432 -40.94 -2.19 -2.47
N ALA A 433 -40.71 -3.50 -2.30
CA ALA A 433 -40.13 -4.36 -3.33
C ALA A 433 -40.81 -4.20 -4.71
N PRO A 434 -42.15 -4.20 -4.84
CA PRO A 434 -42.82 -4.03 -6.14
C PRO A 434 -42.66 -2.65 -6.79
N TYR A 435 -42.23 -1.64 -6.04
CA TYR A 435 -42.16 -0.25 -6.48
C TYR A 435 -40.75 0.20 -6.85
N PHE A 436 -39.72 -0.57 -6.50
CA PHE A 436 -38.34 -0.27 -6.90
C PHE A 436 -38.16 -0.33 -8.41
N ASP A 437 -37.35 0.59 -8.95
CA ASP A 437 -36.84 0.42 -10.32
C ASP A 437 -35.75 -0.67 -10.37
N ALA A 438 -35.47 -1.19 -11.56
CA ALA A 438 -34.48 -2.25 -11.75
C ALA A 438 -33.09 -1.89 -11.18
N ARG A 439 -32.70 -0.60 -11.26
CA ARG A 439 -31.43 -0.12 -10.70
C ARG A 439 -31.41 -0.18 -9.17
N SER A 440 -32.50 0.17 -8.49
CA SER A 440 -32.56 0.10 -7.03
C SER A 440 -32.61 -1.35 -6.54
N VAL A 441 -33.34 -2.23 -7.24
CA VAL A 441 -33.29 -3.68 -6.99
C VAL A 441 -31.85 -4.18 -7.08
N GLN A 442 -31.14 -3.83 -8.16
CA GLN A 442 -29.73 -4.19 -8.33
C GLN A 442 -28.85 -3.66 -7.20
N HIS A 443 -28.98 -2.38 -6.82
CA HIS A 443 -28.15 -1.81 -5.76
C HIS A 443 -28.42 -2.44 -4.39
N ILE A 444 -29.68 -2.74 -4.06
CA ILE A 444 -30.02 -3.44 -2.80
C ILE A 444 -29.38 -4.83 -2.80
N LEU A 445 -29.51 -5.58 -3.90
CA LEU A 445 -29.01 -6.95 -3.99
C LEU A 445 -27.48 -7.01 -4.09
N VAL A 446 -26.82 -6.01 -4.65
CA VAL A 446 -25.35 -6.00 -4.83
C VAL A 446 -24.62 -5.33 -3.67
N TYR A 447 -25.10 -4.19 -3.18
CA TYR A 447 -24.40 -3.33 -2.22
C TYR A 447 -25.10 -3.22 -0.85
N GLY A 448 -26.38 -3.59 -0.76
CA GLY A 448 -27.15 -3.50 0.48
C GLY A 448 -26.91 -4.64 1.45
N HIS A 449 -27.21 -4.39 2.73
CA HIS A 449 -27.43 -5.47 3.69
C HIS A 449 -28.83 -6.05 3.44
N ARG A 450 -28.91 -7.35 3.18
CA ARG A 450 -30.13 -8.01 2.73
C ARG A 450 -30.36 -9.27 3.55
N SER A 451 -31.53 -9.38 4.16
CA SER A 451 -32.01 -10.65 4.67
C SER A 451 -32.50 -11.55 3.53
N PRO A 452 -32.54 -12.88 3.74
CA PRO A 452 -33.16 -13.80 2.78
C PRO A 452 -34.58 -13.40 2.40
N GLU A 453 -35.37 -12.87 3.33
CA GLU A 453 -36.74 -12.43 3.12
C GLU A 453 -36.83 -11.23 2.17
N VAL A 454 -35.93 -10.25 2.30
CA VAL A 454 -35.84 -9.11 1.38
C VAL A 454 -35.43 -9.57 -0.02
N ARG A 455 -34.42 -10.46 -0.10
CA ARG A 455 -34.00 -11.05 -1.38
C ARG A 455 -35.17 -11.77 -2.07
N ASP A 456 -35.88 -12.61 -1.34
CA ASP A 456 -36.98 -13.41 -1.87
C ASP A 456 -38.17 -12.54 -2.28
N ALA A 457 -38.47 -11.47 -1.54
CA ALA A 457 -39.48 -10.49 -1.92
C ALA A 457 -39.11 -9.74 -3.21
N LEU A 458 -37.85 -9.35 -3.37
CA LEU A 458 -37.35 -8.71 -4.60
C LEU A 458 -37.39 -9.67 -5.79
N ALA A 459 -36.98 -10.93 -5.59
CA ALA A 459 -37.06 -11.97 -6.62
C ALA A 459 -38.51 -12.28 -6.99
N ALA A 460 -39.43 -12.34 -6.03
CA ALA A 460 -40.85 -12.56 -6.29
C ALA A 460 -41.49 -11.38 -7.06
N ALA A 461 -41.08 -10.15 -6.77
CA ALA A 461 -41.60 -8.95 -7.42
C ALA A 461 -41.04 -8.72 -8.83
N HIS A 462 -39.76 -9.05 -9.07
CA HIS A 462 -39.04 -8.68 -10.31
C HIS A 462 -38.56 -9.87 -11.14
N GLY A 463 -38.69 -11.10 -10.64
CA GLY A 463 -38.33 -12.34 -11.34
C GLY A 463 -36.84 -12.51 -11.58
N THR A 464 -36.50 -13.20 -12.68
CA THR A 464 -35.12 -13.50 -13.11
C THR A 464 -34.21 -12.28 -13.19
N PRO A 465 -34.64 -11.09 -13.65
CA PRO A 465 -33.80 -9.87 -13.59
C PRO A 465 -33.25 -9.51 -12.20
N ALA A 466 -34.01 -9.76 -11.13
CA ALA A 466 -33.51 -9.56 -9.77
C ALA A 466 -32.46 -10.61 -9.40
N LEU A 467 -32.70 -11.88 -9.73
CA LEU A 467 -31.75 -12.98 -9.49
C LEU A 467 -30.45 -12.77 -10.27
N ALA A 468 -30.52 -12.31 -11.51
CA ALA A 468 -29.34 -11.95 -12.31
C ALA A 468 -28.59 -10.76 -11.70
N SER A 469 -29.31 -9.76 -11.18
CA SER A 469 -28.70 -8.64 -10.46
C SER A 469 -27.98 -9.10 -9.19
N TYR A 470 -28.58 -10.04 -8.46
CA TYR A 470 -27.99 -10.62 -7.26
C TYR A 470 -26.74 -11.46 -7.57
N ALA A 471 -26.79 -12.27 -8.63
CA ALA A 471 -25.64 -13.03 -9.14
C ALA A 471 -24.46 -12.16 -9.58
N ALA A 472 -24.68 -10.88 -9.87
CA ALA A 472 -23.60 -9.95 -10.19
C ALA A 472 -22.86 -9.42 -8.94
N CYS A 473 -23.24 -9.82 -7.72
CA CYS A 473 -22.58 -9.42 -6.49
C CYS A 473 -21.19 -10.09 -6.36
N GLY A 474 -20.16 -9.28 -6.17
CA GLY A 474 -18.77 -9.75 -6.05
C GLY A 474 -18.40 -10.36 -4.70
N THR A 475 -19.29 -10.25 -3.71
CA THR A 475 -19.09 -10.65 -2.31
C THR A 475 -20.07 -11.73 -1.86
N LEU A 476 -20.63 -12.51 -2.80
CA LEU A 476 -21.47 -13.67 -2.47
C LEU A 476 -20.68 -14.68 -1.64
N ASP A 477 -21.32 -15.22 -0.61
CA ASP A 477 -20.76 -16.34 0.15
C ASP A 477 -20.88 -17.67 -0.64
N PRO A 478 -20.16 -18.73 -0.24
CA PRO A 478 -20.20 -20.01 -0.96
C PRO A 478 -21.59 -20.66 -1.02
N GLU A 479 -22.45 -20.46 -0.02
CA GLU A 479 -23.80 -21.04 0.02
C GLU A 479 -24.74 -20.31 -0.95
N GLU A 480 -24.66 -18.98 -1.01
CA GLU A 480 -25.37 -18.14 -1.97
C GLU A 480 -24.94 -18.47 -3.41
N VAL A 481 -23.64 -18.64 -3.65
CA VAL A 481 -23.11 -19.06 -4.96
C VAL A 481 -23.65 -20.43 -5.35
N GLU A 482 -23.63 -21.40 -4.43
CA GLU A 482 -24.13 -22.75 -4.70
C GLU A 482 -25.64 -22.75 -4.98
N TRP A 483 -26.42 -21.99 -4.21
CA TRP A 483 -27.85 -21.82 -4.44
C TRP A 483 -28.14 -21.21 -5.81
N LEU A 484 -27.46 -20.12 -6.18
CA LEU A 484 -27.65 -19.46 -7.48
C LEU A 484 -27.24 -20.36 -8.65
N LEU A 485 -26.12 -21.08 -8.55
CA LEU A 485 -25.71 -22.06 -9.56
C LEU A 485 -26.70 -23.24 -9.66
N GLY A 486 -27.36 -23.59 -8.56
CA GLY A 486 -28.39 -24.63 -8.52
C GLY A 486 -29.69 -24.26 -9.23
N LEU A 487 -29.91 -22.99 -9.56
CA LEU A 487 -31.05 -22.56 -10.36
C LEU A 487 -30.93 -22.97 -11.83
N ASP A 488 -29.70 -23.21 -12.34
CA ASP A 488 -29.39 -23.46 -13.76
C ASP A 488 -30.09 -22.44 -14.70
N GLU A 489 -30.23 -21.18 -14.24
CA GLU A 489 -30.90 -20.11 -14.97
C GLU A 489 -29.90 -19.31 -15.85
N PRO A 490 -30.05 -19.26 -17.18
CA PRO A 490 -29.05 -18.71 -18.09
C PRO A 490 -28.55 -17.30 -17.76
N ALA A 491 -29.46 -16.38 -17.40
CA ALA A 491 -29.10 -15.02 -17.05
C ALA A 491 -28.35 -14.92 -15.72
N VAL A 492 -28.64 -15.82 -14.77
CA VAL A 492 -27.97 -15.91 -13.46
C VAL A 492 -26.55 -16.45 -13.66
N ASP A 493 -26.40 -17.55 -14.39
CA ASP A 493 -25.11 -18.16 -14.70
C ASP A 493 -24.18 -17.21 -15.45
N ALA A 494 -24.73 -16.43 -16.40
CA ALA A 494 -23.98 -15.41 -17.12
C ALA A 494 -23.40 -14.33 -16.18
N MET A 495 -24.21 -13.85 -15.22
CA MET A 495 -23.77 -12.84 -14.25
C MET A 495 -22.78 -13.40 -13.22
N LEU A 496 -22.98 -14.64 -12.76
CA LEU A 496 -22.02 -15.35 -11.92
C LEU A 496 -20.67 -15.52 -12.62
N PHE A 497 -20.68 -15.88 -13.90
CA PHE A 497 -19.47 -16.01 -14.71
C PHE A 497 -18.72 -14.67 -14.85
N ALA A 498 -19.47 -13.59 -15.12
CA ALA A 498 -18.93 -12.26 -15.34
C ALA A 498 -18.32 -11.65 -14.07
N HIS A 499 -19.09 -11.67 -12.97
CA HIS A 499 -18.87 -10.78 -11.84
C HIS A 499 -18.58 -11.51 -10.51
N ALA A 500 -19.06 -12.74 -10.34
CA ALA A 500 -18.89 -13.47 -9.08
C ALA A 500 -17.56 -14.25 -9.00
N ARG A 501 -17.18 -14.58 -7.77
CA ARG A 501 -16.00 -15.39 -7.45
C ARG A 501 -16.34 -16.89 -7.50
N ILE A 502 -16.67 -17.39 -8.68
CA ILE A 502 -16.80 -18.84 -8.92
C ILE A 502 -15.43 -19.49 -9.18
N SER A 503 -15.33 -20.80 -8.97
CA SER A 503 -14.12 -21.58 -9.23
C SER A 503 -13.84 -21.69 -10.74
N ASP A 504 -12.60 -21.98 -11.12
CA ASP A 504 -12.26 -22.20 -12.53
C ASP A 504 -12.90 -23.47 -13.09
N ALA A 505 -13.16 -24.47 -12.24
CA ALA A 505 -13.93 -25.65 -12.59
C ALA A 505 -15.38 -25.27 -12.97
N GLU A 506 -16.03 -24.41 -12.19
CA GLU A 506 -17.38 -23.93 -12.51
C GLU A 506 -17.41 -23.06 -13.76
N ARG A 507 -16.41 -22.18 -13.98
CA ARG A 507 -16.29 -21.43 -15.24
C ARG A 507 -16.19 -22.38 -16.44
N THR A 508 -15.36 -23.40 -16.32
CA THR A 508 -15.16 -24.41 -17.37
C THR A 508 -16.45 -25.18 -17.62
N ARG A 509 -17.14 -25.61 -16.56
CA ARG A 509 -18.45 -26.28 -16.63
C ARG A 509 -19.47 -25.45 -17.42
N LEU A 510 -19.62 -24.17 -17.08
CA LEU A 510 -20.55 -23.25 -17.75
C LEU A 510 -20.19 -23.07 -19.24
N LEU A 511 -18.91 -22.87 -19.57
CA LEU A 511 -18.45 -22.76 -20.96
C LEU A 511 -18.57 -24.06 -21.76
N PHE A 512 -18.66 -25.20 -21.07
CA PHE A 512 -18.89 -26.49 -21.70
C PHE A 512 -20.39 -26.75 -21.87
N GLY A 513 -21.26 -25.85 -21.40
CA GLY A 513 -22.71 -25.99 -21.41
C GLY A 513 -23.18 -27.15 -20.53
N ILE A 514 -22.41 -27.51 -19.50
CA ILE A 514 -22.77 -28.59 -18.57
C ILE A 514 -23.60 -28.00 -17.44
N ARG A 515 -24.82 -28.47 -17.24
CA ARG A 515 -25.71 -28.08 -16.12
C ARG A 515 -25.33 -28.82 -14.83
N ARG A 516 -25.87 -28.39 -13.69
CA ARG A 516 -25.58 -29.04 -12.39
C ARG A 516 -26.10 -30.47 -12.29
N ASN A 517 -27.18 -30.80 -13.00
CA ASN A 517 -27.66 -32.18 -13.13
C ASN A 517 -26.79 -33.07 -14.05
N GLY A 518 -25.69 -32.54 -14.60
CA GLY A 518 -24.76 -33.23 -15.50
C GLY A 518 -25.19 -33.26 -16.97
N THR A 519 -26.37 -32.73 -17.32
CA THR A 519 -26.77 -32.64 -18.73
C THR A 519 -25.91 -31.61 -19.45
N ARG A 520 -25.65 -31.86 -20.72
CA ARG A 520 -24.75 -31.04 -21.52
C ARG A 520 -25.51 -30.46 -22.72
N ASP A 521 -25.76 -29.16 -22.68
CA ASP A 521 -26.49 -28.39 -23.70
C ASP A 521 -25.58 -27.36 -24.39
N ARG A 522 -26.15 -26.62 -25.34
CA ARG A 522 -25.47 -25.44 -25.90
C ARG A 522 -25.34 -24.34 -24.86
N VAL A 523 -24.24 -23.60 -24.95
CA VAL A 523 -24.03 -22.42 -24.11
C VAL A 523 -25.09 -21.35 -24.44
N PRO A 524 -25.79 -20.81 -23.44
CA PRO A 524 -26.90 -19.90 -23.68
C PRO A 524 -26.45 -18.53 -24.22
N PRO A 525 -27.30 -17.82 -24.99
CA PRO A 525 -26.97 -16.51 -25.57
C PRO A 525 -26.53 -15.45 -24.53
N GLU A 526 -27.08 -15.50 -23.32
CA GLU A 526 -26.75 -14.59 -22.22
C GLU A 526 -25.28 -14.72 -21.82
N LEU A 527 -24.77 -15.96 -21.70
CA LEU A 527 -23.36 -16.19 -21.41
C LEU A 527 -22.49 -15.81 -22.59
N LEU A 528 -22.92 -16.07 -23.83
CA LEU A 528 -22.18 -15.64 -25.03
C LEU A 528 -22.05 -14.11 -25.10
N ALA A 529 -23.10 -13.36 -24.76
CA ALA A 529 -23.06 -11.89 -24.71
C ALA A 529 -22.03 -11.39 -23.68
N VAL A 530 -21.98 -12.01 -22.50
CA VAL A 530 -20.95 -11.71 -21.49
C VAL A 530 -19.53 -11.98 -22.03
N LEU A 531 -19.35 -13.09 -22.74
CA LEU A 531 -18.04 -13.42 -23.34
C LEU A 531 -17.65 -12.43 -24.44
N GLU A 532 -18.60 -11.78 -25.10
CA GLU A 532 -18.36 -10.74 -26.11
C GLU A 532 -17.93 -9.40 -25.51
N GLU A 533 -18.33 -9.12 -24.28
CA GLU A 533 -17.99 -7.88 -23.58
C GLU A 533 -16.78 -8.02 -22.65
N LEU A 534 -16.33 -9.26 -22.41
CA LEU A 534 -15.25 -9.55 -21.46
C LEU A 534 -13.97 -8.75 -21.76
N ASN A 535 -13.39 -8.10 -20.75
CA ASN A 535 -12.11 -7.39 -20.88
C ASN A 535 -10.95 -8.40 -20.98
N LEU A 536 -10.45 -8.61 -22.20
CA LEU A 536 -9.40 -9.59 -22.49
C LEU A 536 -8.03 -9.24 -21.90
N GLY A 537 -7.77 -7.97 -21.56
CA GLY A 537 -6.53 -7.59 -20.88
C GLY A 537 -6.39 -8.24 -19.50
N HIS A 538 -7.52 -8.46 -18.82
CA HIS A 538 -7.55 -8.99 -17.45
C HIS A 538 -8.09 -10.43 -17.38
N TYR A 539 -9.02 -10.79 -18.28
CA TYR A 539 -9.81 -12.01 -18.16
C TYR A 539 -9.65 -12.99 -19.33
N ARG A 540 -8.57 -12.87 -20.12
CA ARG A 540 -8.31 -13.80 -21.23
C ARG A 540 -8.41 -15.27 -20.82
N ALA A 541 -7.86 -15.64 -19.66
CA ALA A 541 -7.89 -17.00 -19.14
C ALA A 541 -9.31 -17.56 -18.96
N ARG A 542 -10.28 -16.69 -18.61
CA ARG A 542 -11.69 -17.10 -18.45
C ARG A 542 -12.27 -17.53 -19.80
N LEU A 543 -12.00 -16.79 -20.87
CA LEU A 543 -12.50 -17.14 -22.21
C LEU A 543 -11.81 -18.41 -22.75
N THR A 544 -10.50 -18.55 -22.54
CA THR A 544 -9.75 -19.70 -23.06
C THR A 544 -10.05 -21.01 -22.33
N ALA A 545 -10.62 -20.97 -21.12
CA ALA A 545 -11.10 -22.17 -20.42
C ALA A 545 -12.16 -22.94 -21.23
N GLY A 546 -12.91 -22.27 -22.12
CA GLY A 546 -13.91 -22.90 -23.00
C GLY A 546 -13.34 -23.58 -24.25
N MET A 547 -12.04 -23.46 -24.52
CA MET A 547 -11.44 -23.84 -25.80
C MET A 547 -11.56 -25.34 -26.13
N THR A 548 -11.60 -26.22 -25.13
CA THR A 548 -11.76 -27.67 -25.31
C THR A 548 -13.21 -28.14 -25.11
N GLY A 549 -14.14 -27.22 -24.84
CA GLY A 549 -15.54 -27.53 -24.56
C GLY A 549 -16.36 -27.91 -25.79
N GLY A 550 -15.88 -27.58 -26.98
CA GLY A 550 -16.54 -27.92 -28.25
C GLY A 550 -17.89 -27.21 -28.49
N ASP A 551 -18.26 -26.21 -27.69
CA ASP A 551 -19.44 -25.40 -27.97
C ASP A 551 -19.17 -24.43 -29.14
N PRO A 552 -19.97 -24.46 -30.23
CA PRO A 552 -19.70 -23.65 -31.42
C PRO A 552 -19.88 -22.16 -31.16
N GLY A 553 -20.77 -21.76 -30.24
CA GLY A 553 -20.94 -20.37 -29.85
C GLY A 553 -19.70 -19.84 -29.14
N VAL A 554 -19.22 -20.57 -28.13
CA VAL A 554 -17.97 -20.21 -27.42
C VAL A 554 -16.77 -20.22 -28.37
N ALA A 555 -16.68 -21.21 -29.26
CA ALA A 555 -15.62 -21.29 -30.26
C ALA A 555 -15.64 -20.09 -31.22
N ASP A 556 -16.82 -19.64 -31.67
CA ASP A 556 -16.98 -18.43 -32.48
C ASP A 556 -16.45 -17.19 -31.76
N VAL A 557 -16.83 -17.00 -30.48
CA VAL A 557 -16.34 -15.89 -29.65
C VAL A 557 -14.82 -15.95 -29.51
N ILE A 558 -14.25 -17.13 -29.25
CA ILE A 558 -12.80 -17.31 -29.13
C ILE A 558 -12.09 -16.89 -30.42
N VAL A 559 -12.50 -17.40 -31.59
CA VAL A 559 -11.80 -17.09 -32.85
C VAL A 559 -12.00 -15.63 -33.29
N ARG A 560 -13.11 -15.01 -32.87
CA ARG A 560 -13.40 -13.60 -33.19
C ARG A 560 -12.61 -12.63 -32.33
N ARG A 561 -12.50 -12.92 -31.03
CA ARG A 561 -11.90 -11.99 -30.06
C ARG A 561 -10.45 -12.30 -29.72
N LEU A 562 -10.01 -13.54 -29.88
CA LEU A 562 -8.66 -13.98 -29.56
C LEU A 562 -7.88 -14.36 -30.83
N ARG A 563 -6.70 -13.77 -30.96
CA ARG A 563 -5.68 -14.30 -31.86
C ARG A 563 -4.99 -15.48 -31.18
N LEU A 564 -5.39 -16.70 -31.53
CA LEU A 564 -4.71 -17.92 -31.10
C LEU A 564 -3.28 -17.93 -31.69
N GLY A 565 -2.29 -18.13 -30.83
CA GLY A 565 -0.87 -18.04 -31.14
C GLY A 565 -0.30 -19.33 -31.73
N THR A 566 -0.83 -20.49 -31.34
CA THR A 566 -0.31 -21.81 -31.73
C THR A 566 -1.17 -22.48 -32.79
N GLU A 567 -0.56 -23.34 -33.61
CA GLU A 567 -1.33 -24.18 -34.55
C GLU A 567 -2.12 -25.25 -33.79
N GLY A 568 -1.51 -25.88 -32.76
CA GLY A 568 -2.17 -26.85 -31.89
C GLY A 568 -3.46 -26.29 -31.26
N GLY A 569 -3.42 -25.08 -30.70
CA GLY A 569 -4.59 -24.40 -30.16
C GLY A 569 -5.73 -24.22 -31.17
N ARG A 570 -5.42 -23.79 -32.39
CA ARG A 570 -6.42 -23.62 -33.47
C ARG A 570 -7.04 -24.95 -33.88
N LEU A 571 -6.22 -25.98 -34.09
CA LEU A 571 -6.69 -27.29 -34.52
C LEU A 571 -7.51 -27.98 -33.41
N ARG A 572 -7.09 -27.86 -32.14
CA ARG A 572 -7.79 -28.44 -30.99
C ARG A 572 -9.17 -27.83 -30.79
N LEU A 573 -9.29 -26.51 -30.94
CA LEU A 573 -10.59 -25.82 -30.86
C LEU A 573 -11.59 -26.39 -31.88
N VAL A 574 -11.16 -26.54 -33.13
CA VAL A 574 -12.03 -27.02 -34.22
C VAL A 574 -12.32 -28.52 -34.09
N ALA A 575 -11.32 -29.32 -33.70
CA ALA A 575 -11.52 -30.73 -33.39
C ALA A 575 -12.57 -30.92 -32.29
N ALA A 576 -12.51 -30.14 -31.20
CA ALA A 576 -13.49 -30.22 -30.12
C ALA A 576 -14.92 -29.88 -30.57
N VAL A 577 -15.11 -28.89 -31.45
CA VAL A 577 -16.43 -28.57 -32.02
C VAL A 577 -16.93 -29.70 -32.92
N TRP A 578 -16.05 -30.23 -33.79
CA TRP A 578 -16.40 -31.33 -34.69
C TRP A 578 -16.80 -32.59 -33.91
N GLU A 579 -16.02 -32.97 -32.90
CA GLU A 579 -16.30 -34.12 -32.04
C GLU A 579 -17.67 -34.04 -31.38
N ARG A 580 -18.10 -32.84 -31.00
CA ARG A 580 -19.32 -32.63 -30.21
C ARG A 580 -20.56 -32.38 -31.06
N TYR A 581 -20.46 -31.54 -32.07
CA TYR A 581 -21.62 -31.09 -32.87
C TYR A 581 -21.50 -31.38 -34.36
N GLY A 582 -20.43 -32.05 -34.81
CA GLY A 582 -20.24 -32.46 -36.19
C GLY A 582 -19.51 -31.43 -37.06
N ALA A 583 -19.22 -31.84 -38.29
CA ALA A 583 -18.40 -31.10 -39.23
C ALA A 583 -19.03 -29.78 -39.70
N ASP A 584 -20.35 -29.70 -39.79
CA ASP A 584 -21.04 -28.50 -40.27
C ASP A 584 -20.89 -27.32 -39.31
N GLU A 585 -20.98 -27.58 -38.01
CA GLU A 585 -20.75 -26.58 -36.96
C GLU A 585 -19.27 -26.20 -36.89
N ALA A 586 -18.36 -27.17 -37.04
CA ALA A 586 -16.93 -26.89 -37.16
C ALA A 586 -16.63 -26.01 -38.38
N ARG A 587 -17.30 -26.22 -39.52
CA ARG A 587 -17.18 -25.39 -40.73
C ARG A 587 -17.65 -23.96 -40.47
N ALA A 588 -18.70 -23.75 -39.68
CA ALA A 588 -19.18 -22.42 -39.31
C ALA A 588 -18.17 -21.61 -38.48
N VAL A 589 -17.35 -22.29 -37.65
CA VAL A 589 -16.26 -21.68 -36.87
C VAL A 589 -15.04 -21.36 -37.75
N VAL A 590 -14.78 -22.18 -38.78
CA VAL A 590 -13.65 -22.01 -39.71
C VAL A 590 -13.99 -20.95 -40.78
N GLN A 591 -13.96 -19.68 -40.39
CA GLN A 591 -14.22 -18.54 -41.30
C GLN A 591 -12.92 -17.86 -41.79
N PRO A 592 -12.83 -17.48 -43.07
CA PRO A 592 -11.74 -16.66 -43.58
C PRO A 592 -11.57 -15.36 -42.79
N GLY A 593 -10.33 -14.98 -42.49
CA GLY A 593 -10.00 -13.73 -41.77
C GLY A 593 -9.88 -13.87 -40.24
N ARG A 594 -10.33 -14.98 -39.65
CA ARG A 594 -10.23 -15.25 -38.20
C ARG A 594 -9.08 -16.17 -37.80
N MET A 595 -8.52 -16.89 -38.77
CA MET A 595 -7.36 -17.78 -38.62
C MET A 595 -6.36 -17.56 -39.76
N PRO A 596 -5.09 -18.01 -39.61
CA PRO A 596 -4.15 -18.01 -40.72
C PRO A 596 -4.69 -18.78 -41.93
N VAL A 597 -4.50 -18.25 -43.14
CA VAL A 597 -5.02 -18.82 -44.39
C VAL A 597 -4.58 -20.29 -44.58
N ALA A 598 -3.35 -20.63 -44.17
CA ALA A 598 -2.86 -22.01 -44.24
C ALA A 598 -3.66 -22.96 -43.34
N THR A 599 -3.98 -22.54 -42.11
CA THR A 599 -4.81 -23.30 -41.16
C THR A 599 -6.23 -23.46 -41.68
N VAL A 600 -6.83 -22.39 -42.22
CA VAL A 600 -8.17 -22.46 -42.84
C VAL A 600 -8.19 -23.48 -43.97
N LYS A 601 -7.25 -23.40 -44.93
CA LYS A 601 -7.16 -24.36 -46.04
C LYS A 601 -7.00 -25.80 -45.56
N LEU A 602 -6.17 -26.01 -44.54
CA LEU A 602 -5.95 -27.34 -43.95
C LEU A 602 -7.26 -27.88 -43.33
N LEU A 603 -7.95 -27.07 -42.52
CA LEU A 603 -9.19 -27.46 -41.85
C LEU A 603 -10.33 -27.67 -42.85
N THR A 604 -10.50 -26.79 -43.84
CA THR A 604 -11.47 -26.97 -44.92
C THR A 604 -11.25 -28.29 -45.66
N ARG A 605 -9.99 -28.64 -45.96
CA ARG A 605 -9.67 -29.94 -46.60
C ARG A 605 -10.12 -31.14 -45.76
N PHE A 606 -9.97 -31.09 -44.43
CA PHE A 606 -10.47 -32.16 -43.57
C PHE A 606 -12.00 -32.18 -43.51
N LEU A 607 -12.63 -31.01 -43.36
CA LEU A 607 -14.08 -30.87 -43.26
C LEU A 607 -14.83 -31.26 -44.54
N ASP A 608 -14.19 -31.13 -45.70
CA ASP A 608 -14.77 -31.45 -47.01
C ASP A 608 -14.42 -32.87 -47.50
N ALA A 609 -13.76 -33.70 -46.68
CA ALA A 609 -13.46 -35.08 -47.01
C ALA A 609 -14.74 -35.96 -47.01
N ASP A 610 -14.86 -36.92 -47.92
CA ASP A 610 -16.04 -37.79 -47.98
C ASP A 610 -16.18 -38.68 -46.72
N ASP A 611 -15.06 -39.14 -46.16
CA ASP A 611 -15.02 -39.89 -44.90
C ASP A 611 -14.69 -38.96 -43.71
N GLN A 612 -15.76 -38.47 -43.08
CA GLN A 612 -15.67 -37.53 -41.95
C GLN A 612 -15.02 -38.16 -40.71
N ALA A 613 -15.18 -39.46 -40.48
CA ALA A 613 -14.62 -40.12 -39.31
C ALA A 613 -13.10 -40.32 -39.45
N ALA A 614 -12.64 -40.74 -40.63
CA ALA A 614 -11.21 -40.84 -40.94
C ALA A 614 -10.55 -39.45 -40.90
N ALA A 615 -11.18 -38.42 -41.48
CA ALA A 615 -10.66 -37.06 -41.49
C ALA A 615 -10.52 -36.45 -40.08
N LEU A 616 -11.49 -36.70 -39.18
CA LEU A 616 -11.37 -36.29 -37.78
C LEU A 616 -10.23 -37.04 -37.06
N GLY A 617 -10.03 -38.32 -37.36
CA GLY A 617 -8.89 -39.10 -36.87
C GLY A 617 -7.54 -38.51 -37.30
N GLU A 618 -7.42 -38.10 -38.57
CA GLU A 618 -6.22 -37.42 -39.08
C GLU A 618 -6.01 -36.05 -38.46
N LEU A 619 -7.09 -35.28 -38.22
CA LEU A 619 -7.02 -34.00 -37.53
C LEU A 619 -6.50 -34.17 -36.10
N ARG A 620 -6.96 -35.19 -35.35
CA ARG A 620 -6.45 -35.52 -34.01
C ARG A 620 -4.97 -35.90 -34.04
N ALA A 621 -4.57 -36.73 -35.00
CA ALA A 621 -3.16 -37.08 -35.18
C ALA A 621 -2.32 -35.83 -35.46
N ARG A 622 -2.85 -34.87 -36.23
CA ARG A 622 -2.19 -33.60 -36.48
C ARG A 622 -2.10 -32.71 -35.24
N VAL A 623 -3.15 -32.65 -34.40
CA VAL A 623 -3.12 -31.96 -33.10
C VAL A 623 -2.00 -32.54 -32.23
N ALA A 624 -1.91 -33.87 -32.10
CA ALA A 624 -0.85 -34.53 -31.34
C ALA A 624 0.56 -34.22 -31.87
N VAL A 625 0.73 -34.05 -33.18
CA VAL A 625 2.00 -33.62 -33.80
C VAL A 625 2.31 -32.16 -33.50
N GLU A 626 1.32 -31.27 -33.42
CA GLU A 626 1.53 -29.86 -33.04
C GLU A 626 1.81 -29.68 -31.55
N ASP A 627 1.22 -30.53 -30.70
CA ASP A 627 1.40 -30.56 -29.25
C ASP A 627 2.59 -31.42 -28.80
N SER A 628 3.42 -31.89 -29.75
CA SER A 628 4.57 -32.69 -29.40
C SER A 628 5.57 -31.88 -28.55
N PRO A 629 6.28 -32.53 -27.61
CA PRO A 629 7.26 -31.87 -26.75
C PRO A 629 8.24 -30.98 -27.53
N ASP A 630 8.77 -31.49 -28.65
CA ASP A 630 9.74 -30.77 -29.48
C ASP A 630 9.18 -29.46 -30.05
N LYS A 631 7.91 -29.44 -30.45
CA LYS A 631 7.28 -28.23 -30.99
C LYS A 631 6.92 -27.23 -29.92
N VAL A 632 6.47 -27.70 -28.75
CA VAL A 632 6.23 -26.82 -27.60
C VAL A 632 7.54 -26.15 -27.17
N VAL A 633 8.63 -26.91 -27.07
CA VAL A 633 9.96 -26.37 -26.77
C VAL A 633 10.43 -25.40 -27.87
N ALA A 634 10.27 -25.75 -29.16
CA ALA A 634 10.64 -24.87 -30.26
C ALA A 634 9.85 -23.55 -30.25
N TYR A 635 8.57 -23.60 -29.86
CA TYR A 635 7.73 -22.42 -29.68
C TYR A 635 8.26 -21.53 -28.56
N LEU A 636 8.52 -22.09 -27.37
CA LEU A 636 9.03 -21.36 -26.20
C LEU A 636 10.46 -20.82 -26.40
N ALA A 637 11.29 -21.51 -27.18
CA ALA A 637 12.65 -21.07 -27.54
C ALA A 637 12.67 -19.91 -28.54
N LYS A 638 11.57 -19.66 -29.27
CA LYS A 638 11.50 -18.57 -30.25
C LYS A 638 11.59 -17.21 -29.55
N LYS A 639 12.48 -16.34 -30.03
CA LYS A 639 12.64 -14.98 -29.51
C LYS A 639 11.33 -14.20 -29.62
N ALA A 640 10.77 -13.84 -28.46
CA ALA A 640 9.60 -12.98 -28.34
C ALA A 640 9.98 -11.67 -27.63
N SER A 641 9.27 -10.59 -27.93
CA SER A 641 9.41 -9.32 -27.22
C SER A 641 8.93 -9.39 -25.77
N ASP A 642 7.98 -10.29 -25.50
CA ASP A 642 7.42 -10.57 -24.18
C ASP A 642 7.33 -12.10 -24.00
N ALA A 643 8.24 -12.67 -23.22
CA ALA A 643 8.27 -14.11 -22.97
C ALA A 643 7.18 -14.57 -21.99
N ASP A 644 6.67 -13.68 -21.14
CA ASP A 644 5.60 -14.03 -20.19
C ASP A 644 4.28 -14.17 -20.94
N ASP A 645 3.95 -13.20 -21.79
CA ASP A 645 2.80 -13.30 -22.67
C ASP A 645 2.90 -14.52 -23.62
N HIS A 646 4.11 -14.88 -24.06
CA HIS A 646 4.34 -16.04 -24.92
C HIS A 646 4.03 -17.37 -24.20
N LEU A 647 4.53 -17.55 -22.98
CA LEU A 647 4.23 -18.71 -22.13
C LEU A 647 2.74 -18.76 -21.76
N ARG A 648 2.19 -17.62 -21.34
CA ARG A 648 0.79 -17.49 -20.94
C ARG A 648 -0.17 -17.88 -22.06
N ARG A 649 0.10 -17.49 -23.31
CA ARG A 649 -0.69 -17.88 -24.49
C ARG A 649 -0.67 -19.38 -24.73
N LEU A 650 0.50 -20.02 -24.65
CA LEU A 650 0.65 -21.46 -24.83
C LEU A 650 -0.21 -22.23 -23.81
N LEU A 651 -0.08 -21.90 -22.52
CA LEU A 651 -0.82 -22.54 -21.43
C LEU A 651 -2.33 -22.31 -21.52
N GLN A 652 -2.74 -21.08 -21.83
CA GLN A 652 -4.16 -20.75 -22.04
C GLN A 652 -4.73 -21.47 -23.26
N GLU A 653 -3.91 -21.75 -24.26
CA GLU A 653 -4.25 -22.57 -25.41
C GLU A 653 -4.10 -24.06 -25.11
N GLY A 654 -4.15 -24.49 -23.84
CA GLY A 654 -4.32 -25.88 -23.42
C GLY A 654 -3.15 -26.80 -23.72
N ALA A 655 -1.97 -26.26 -24.02
CA ALA A 655 -0.76 -27.05 -24.16
C ALA A 655 -0.16 -27.36 -22.78
N GLU A 656 0.27 -28.60 -22.59
CA GLU A 656 1.01 -29.03 -21.41
C GLU A 656 2.50 -28.69 -21.56
N LEU A 657 3.18 -28.45 -20.44
CA LEU A 657 4.62 -28.18 -20.44
C LEU A 657 5.41 -29.49 -20.44
N PRO A 658 6.22 -29.76 -21.48
CA PRO A 658 7.05 -30.95 -21.53
C PRO A 658 8.30 -30.75 -20.68
N TRP A 659 8.15 -30.84 -19.36
CA TRP A 659 9.22 -30.55 -18.41
C TRP A 659 10.55 -31.28 -18.70
N PRO A 660 10.58 -32.58 -19.07
CA PRO A 660 11.83 -33.26 -19.41
C PRO A 660 12.58 -32.60 -20.58
N GLN A 661 11.86 -32.29 -21.67
CA GLN A 661 12.46 -31.64 -22.85
C GLN A 661 12.80 -30.16 -22.59
N LEU A 662 12.10 -29.50 -21.67
CA LEU A 662 12.46 -28.17 -21.20
C LEU A 662 13.78 -28.17 -20.41
N VAL A 663 14.04 -29.20 -19.59
CA VAL A 663 15.35 -29.40 -18.92
C VAL A 663 16.46 -29.53 -19.96
N GLU A 664 16.28 -30.40 -20.95
CA GLU A 664 17.23 -30.56 -22.06
C GLU A 664 17.45 -29.24 -22.83
N ALA A 665 16.39 -28.47 -23.05
CA ALA A 665 16.46 -27.17 -23.72
C ALA A 665 17.24 -26.12 -22.92
N VAL A 666 17.13 -26.12 -21.57
CA VAL A 666 17.95 -25.27 -20.70
C VAL A 666 19.41 -25.67 -20.78
N GLN A 667 19.71 -26.96 -20.68
CA GLN A 667 21.08 -27.49 -20.78
C GLN A 667 21.73 -27.19 -22.13
N ALA A 668 20.95 -27.20 -23.21
CA ALA A 668 21.38 -26.83 -24.56
C ALA A 668 21.36 -25.30 -24.84
N ASP A 669 21.13 -24.47 -23.82
CA ASP A 669 21.04 -23.00 -23.87
C ASP A 669 20.00 -22.44 -24.87
N ARG A 670 18.94 -23.22 -25.16
CA ARG A 670 17.91 -22.87 -26.17
C ARG A 670 16.85 -21.88 -25.68
N LEU A 671 16.64 -21.76 -24.36
CA LEU A 671 15.63 -20.86 -23.79
C LEU A 671 16.23 -19.51 -23.39
N SER A 672 15.53 -18.41 -23.66
CA SER A 672 15.97 -17.07 -23.19
C SER A 672 15.95 -16.96 -21.65
N ALA A 673 16.74 -16.04 -21.09
CA ALA A 673 16.77 -15.79 -19.65
C ALA A 673 15.37 -15.50 -19.08
N GLN A 674 14.62 -14.62 -19.76
CA GLN A 674 13.27 -14.26 -19.36
C GLN A 674 12.32 -15.46 -19.38
N MET A 675 12.36 -16.28 -20.44
CA MET A 675 11.51 -17.46 -20.54
C MET A 675 11.83 -18.47 -19.42
N LEU A 676 13.12 -18.69 -19.13
CA LEU A 676 13.55 -19.55 -18.04
C LEU A 676 13.01 -19.04 -16.68
N ALA A 677 13.12 -17.75 -16.38
CA ALA A 677 12.57 -17.17 -15.16
C ALA A 677 11.05 -17.41 -15.04
N ASN A 678 10.30 -17.17 -16.12
CA ASN A 678 8.84 -17.35 -16.13
C ASN A 678 8.43 -18.82 -15.93
N LEU A 679 9.20 -19.77 -16.48
CA LEU A 679 8.96 -21.21 -16.32
C LEU A 679 9.28 -21.71 -14.90
N ILE A 680 10.29 -21.13 -14.25
CA ILE A 680 10.64 -21.44 -12.84
C ILE A 680 9.52 -20.97 -11.89
N GLU A 681 8.88 -19.84 -12.18
CA GLU A 681 7.80 -19.29 -11.37
C GLU A 681 6.46 -20.03 -11.51
N GLN A 682 6.32 -20.95 -12.47
CA GLN A 682 5.10 -21.75 -12.62
C GLN A 682 4.84 -22.62 -11.39
N LYS A 683 3.57 -22.73 -10.99
CA LYS A 683 3.13 -23.43 -9.76
C LYS A 683 3.51 -24.91 -9.75
N ASP A 684 3.61 -25.51 -10.92
CA ASP A 684 3.90 -26.91 -11.20
C ASP A 684 5.33 -27.15 -11.71
N SER A 685 6.21 -26.14 -11.66
CA SER A 685 7.61 -26.28 -12.05
C SER A 685 8.32 -27.36 -11.20
N PRO A 686 8.82 -28.44 -11.81
CA PRO A 686 9.43 -29.54 -11.08
C PRO A 686 10.86 -29.19 -10.62
N ARG A 687 11.32 -29.86 -9.55
CA ARG A 687 12.62 -29.61 -8.93
C ARG A 687 13.78 -29.73 -9.92
N GLU A 688 13.73 -30.71 -10.82
CA GLU A 688 14.76 -30.94 -11.85
C GLU A 688 14.92 -29.74 -12.78
N PHE A 689 13.82 -29.07 -13.13
CA PHE A 689 13.84 -27.87 -13.95
C PHE A 689 14.41 -26.67 -13.20
N VAL A 690 14.03 -26.49 -11.93
CA VAL A 690 14.59 -25.44 -11.08
C VAL A 690 16.09 -25.61 -10.90
N ILE A 691 16.60 -26.84 -10.72
CA ILE A 691 18.03 -27.13 -10.64
C ILE A 691 18.76 -26.78 -11.95
N ALA A 692 18.19 -27.14 -13.10
CA ALA A 692 18.74 -26.70 -14.38
C ALA A 692 18.80 -25.16 -14.48
N GLY A 693 17.81 -24.47 -13.90
CA GLY A 693 17.80 -23.01 -13.74
C GLY A 693 18.93 -22.47 -12.85
N LEU A 694 19.25 -23.14 -11.74
CA LEU A 694 20.37 -22.78 -10.86
C LEU A 694 21.72 -22.88 -11.61
N HIS A 695 21.89 -23.90 -12.45
CA HIS A 695 23.09 -24.03 -13.29
C HIS A 695 23.15 -22.96 -14.41
N ALA A 696 22.00 -22.48 -14.87
CA ALA A 696 21.90 -21.40 -15.84
C ALA A 696 21.86 -19.98 -15.21
N GLN A 697 22.13 -19.83 -13.91
CA GLN A 697 21.95 -18.57 -13.17
C GLN A 697 22.70 -17.38 -13.79
N ALA A 698 23.90 -17.58 -14.33
CA ALA A 698 24.67 -16.51 -14.97
C ALA A 698 23.91 -15.80 -16.11
N LYS A 699 22.96 -16.50 -16.74
CA LYS A 699 22.05 -15.98 -17.76
C LYS A 699 20.91 -15.16 -17.14
N LEU A 700 20.36 -15.61 -16.01
CA LEU A 700 19.28 -14.95 -15.27
C LEU A 700 19.75 -13.63 -14.63
N ASP A 701 20.93 -13.61 -14.01
CA ASP A 701 21.47 -12.44 -13.32
C ASP A 701 21.77 -11.24 -14.25
N LYS A 702 22.00 -11.49 -15.55
CA LYS A 702 22.25 -10.45 -16.56
C LYS A 702 21.00 -9.62 -16.86
N GLN A 703 19.81 -10.17 -16.64
CA GLN A 703 18.55 -9.44 -16.80
C GLN A 703 18.14 -8.83 -15.46
N ARG A 704 18.78 -7.71 -15.08
CA ARG A 704 18.36 -6.87 -13.94
C ARG A 704 16.98 -6.26 -14.22
N GLN A 705 15.91 -7.02 -14.04
CA GLN A 705 14.55 -6.51 -14.13
C GLN A 705 14.01 -6.19 -12.73
N PRO A 706 13.61 -4.94 -12.45
CA PRO A 706 13.09 -4.52 -11.13
C PRO A 706 11.81 -5.26 -10.67
N ARG A 707 11.12 -5.95 -11.59
CA ARG A 707 9.82 -6.59 -11.31
C ARG A 707 9.93 -7.99 -10.71
N TYR A 708 11.05 -8.69 -10.90
CA TYR A 708 11.21 -10.03 -10.33
C TYR A 708 11.84 -9.89 -8.95
N ARG A 709 11.09 -10.27 -7.92
CA ARG A 709 11.68 -10.66 -6.63
C ARG A 709 12.73 -11.74 -6.92
N ASP A 710 13.73 -11.90 -6.05
CA ASP A 710 14.74 -12.92 -6.22
C ASP A 710 14.06 -14.30 -6.38
N TRP A 711 14.04 -14.86 -7.60
CA TRP A 711 13.27 -16.06 -7.91
C TRP A 711 13.69 -17.25 -7.03
N ARG A 712 14.95 -17.21 -6.55
CA ARG A 712 15.49 -18.16 -5.56
C ARG A 712 14.72 -18.12 -4.25
N GLU A 713 14.37 -16.92 -3.77
CA GLU A 713 13.51 -16.73 -2.60
C GLU A 713 12.12 -17.34 -2.82
N HIS A 714 11.58 -17.20 -4.04
CA HIS A 714 10.28 -17.76 -4.39
C HIS A 714 10.26 -19.29 -4.40
N VAL A 715 11.24 -19.94 -5.04
CA VAL A 715 11.33 -21.41 -5.10
C VAL A 715 11.69 -22.04 -3.75
N LEU A 716 12.52 -21.36 -2.94
CA LEU A 716 12.76 -21.74 -1.54
C LEU A 716 11.47 -21.66 -0.73
N ARG A 717 10.70 -20.57 -0.81
CA ARG A 717 9.45 -20.44 -0.04
C ARG A 717 8.41 -21.52 -0.37
N ARG A 718 8.43 -22.03 -1.61
CA ARG A 718 7.57 -23.12 -2.07
C ARG A 718 8.09 -24.52 -1.70
N GLY A 719 9.30 -24.63 -1.15
CA GLY A 719 9.94 -25.90 -0.83
C GLY A 719 10.35 -26.72 -2.05
N VAL A 720 10.48 -26.10 -3.23
CA VAL A 720 10.87 -26.82 -4.46
C VAL A 720 12.36 -27.18 -4.45
N ILE A 721 13.18 -26.34 -3.81
CA ILE A 721 14.59 -26.59 -3.52
C ILE A 721 14.87 -26.33 -2.04
N SER A 722 15.92 -26.95 -1.50
CA SER A 722 16.42 -26.72 -0.15
C SER A 722 17.48 -25.60 -0.11
N PRO A 723 17.81 -25.05 1.07
CA PRO A 723 18.95 -24.15 1.20
C PRO A 723 20.28 -24.80 0.80
N ALA A 724 20.44 -26.10 1.05
CA ALA A 724 21.60 -26.88 0.59
C ALA A 724 21.68 -26.90 -0.95
N ASP A 725 20.58 -27.18 -1.64
CA ASP A 725 20.53 -27.13 -3.12
C ASP A 725 20.98 -25.76 -3.66
N LEU A 726 20.55 -24.67 -3.01
CA LEU A 726 20.94 -23.31 -3.40
C LEU A 726 22.45 -23.10 -3.24
N LEU A 727 23.04 -23.54 -2.12
CA LEU A 727 24.47 -23.33 -1.85
C LEU A 727 25.36 -24.23 -2.71
N GLU A 728 24.94 -25.46 -2.97
CA GLU A 728 25.73 -26.47 -3.68
C GLU A 728 25.64 -26.34 -5.21
N LEU A 729 24.46 -26.02 -5.75
CA LEU A 729 24.20 -26.16 -7.20
C LEU A 729 24.19 -24.83 -7.95
N SER A 730 23.98 -23.71 -7.26
CA SER A 730 23.99 -22.39 -7.90
C SER A 730 25.38 -21.95 -8.32
N VAL A 731 25.50 -21.55 -9.58
CA VAL A 731 26.69 -20.87 -10.11
C VAL A 731 26.65 -19.38 -9.76
N ARG A 732 27.81 -18.77 -9.53
CA ARG A 732 27.98 -17.38 -9.03
C ARG A 732 27.62 -17.20 -7.54
N PRO A 733 28.60 -17.44 -6.66
CA PRO A 733 28.42 -17.38 -5.21
C PRO A 733 27.92 -16.03 -4.71
N SER A 734 28.34 -14.91 -5.32
CA SER A 734 27.91 -13.56 -4.91
C SER A 734 26.38 -13.37 -4.95
N GLY A 735 25.71 -13.91 -5.96
CA GLY A 735 24.25 -13.86 -6.08
C GLY A 735 23.56 -14.68 -4.99
N VAL A 736 24.08 -15.87 -4.70
CA VAL A 736 23.58 -16.78 -3.65
C VAL A 736 23.77 -16.17 -2.27
N LEU A 737 24.97 -15.68 -1.98
CA LEU A 737 25.32 -15.01 -0.74
C LEU A 737 24.48 -13.75 -0.54
N ALA A 738 24.07 -13.06 -1.61
CA ALA A 738 23.12 -11.96 -1.54
C ALA A 738 21.70 -12.41 -1.17
N THR A 739 21.23 -13.54 -1.71
CA THR A 739 19.94 -14.14 -1.30
C THR A 739 19.95 -14.51 0.18
N VAL A 740 21.05 -15.12 0.66
CA VAL A 740 21.27 -15.44 2.08
C VAL A 740 21.40 -14.16 2.93
N ALA A 741 22.04 -13.10 2.42
CA ALA A 741 22.15 -11.81 3.14
C ALA A 741 20.81 -11.09 3.31
N ARG A 742 19.93 -11.19 2.31
CA ARG A 742 18.67 -10.44 2.18
C ARG A 742 17.50 -11.08 2.95
N ASP A 743 17.78 -12.08 3.78
CA ASP A 743 16.91 -12.83 4.69
C ASP A 743 16.18 -11.96 5.74
N ARG A 744 15.40 -10.99 5.26
CA ARG A 744 14.52 -10.10 6.02
C ARG A 744 13.04 -10.45 5.81
N ARG A 745 12.71 -11.42 4.93
CA ARG A 745 11.32 -11.69 4.47
C ARG A 745 10.97 -13.17 4.26
N PHE A 746 11.76 -14.13 4.75
CA PHE A 746 11.34 -15.53 4.77
C PHE A 746 10.29 -15.76 5.87
N THR A 747 9.05 -15.32 5.61
CA THR A 747 7.87 -15.79 6.34
C THR A 747 7.25 -16.91 5.49
N GLY A 748 7.42 -18.16 5.91
CA GLY A 748 7.02 -19.36 5.16
C GLY A 748 7.38 -20.66 5.90
N GLN A 749 7.60 -21.76 5.16
CA GLN A 749 7.90 -23.10 5.71
C GLN A 749 9.27 -23.24 6.40
N PHE A 750 10.21 -22.33 6.15
CA PHE A 750 11.56 -22.38 6.71
C PHE A 750 11.77 -21.30 7.77
N THR A 751 12.49 -21.65 8.83
CA THR A 751 12.97 -20.67 9.81
C THR A 751 14.16 -19.88 9.25
N ARG A 752 14.33 -18.64 9.70
CA ARG A 752 15.45 -17.74 9.33
C ARG A 752 16.84 -18.40 9.48
N GLU A 753 16.96 -19.40 10.33
CA GLU A 753 18.25 -20.00 10.68
C GLU A 753 18.74 -21.06 9.70
N GLU A 754 17.86 -21.65 8.88
CA GLU A 754 18.21 -22.83 8.08
C GLU A 754 19.23 -22.53 6.95
N PRO A 755 19.06 -21.51 6.09
CA PRO A 755 20.08 -21.16 5.10
C PRO A 755 21.41 -20.72 5.72
N CYS A 756 21.37 -20.07 6.89
CA CYS A 756 22.56 -19.66 7.62
C CYS A 756 23.25 -20.85 8.30
N ALA A 757 22.52 -21.88 8.73
CA ALA A 757 23.07 -23.09 9.30
C ALA A 757 23.81 -23.92 8.24
N GLU A 758 23.21 -24.12 7.07
CA GLU A 758 23.84 -24.80 5.93
C GLU A 758 25.07 -24.03 5.43
N GLY A 759 24.97 -22.70 5.34
CA GLY A 759 26.11 -21.85 5.02
C GLY A 759 27.26 -21.98 6.02
N ARG A 760 26.95 -22.03 7.33
CA ARG A 760 27.93 -22.24 8.40
C ARG A 760 28.60 -23.61 8.31
N ALA A 761 27.85 -24.66 8.01
CA ALA A 761 28.40 -26.00 7.81
C ALA A 761 29.41 -26.04 6.66
N LEU A 762 29.08 -25.42 5.52
CA LEU A 762 29.98 -25.36 4.36
C LEU A 762 31.25 -24.56 4.66
N VAL A 763 31.15 -23.36 5.25
CA VAL A 763 32.36 -22.58 5.56
C VAL A 763 33.21 -23.27 6.63
N ALA A 764 32.62 -23.98 7.59
CA ALA A 764 33.36 -24.76 8.58
C ALA A 764 34.12 -25.94 7.95
N GLU A 765 33.51 -26.65 6.99
CA GLU A 765 34.14 -27.76 6.26
C GLU A 765 35.32 -27.28 5.40
N TYR A 766 35.11 -26.21 4.62
CA TYR A 766 36.08 -25.78 3.61
C TYR A 766 37.08 -24.76 4.14
N LEU A 767 36.64 -23.70 4.81
CA LEU A 767 37.50 -22.60 5.24
C LEU A 767 37.97 -22.76 6.70
N GLY A 768 37.11 -23.28 7.58
CA GLY A 768 37.38 -23.36 9.02
C GLY A 768 37.82 -22.01 9.60
N ASP A 769 38.90 -22.02 10.38
CA ASP A 769 39.48 -20.83 11.02
C ASP A 769 40.53 -20.09 10.16
N ASP A 770 40.71 -20.47 8.88
CA ASP A 770 41.75 -19.91 8.01
C ASP A 770 41.34 -18.56 7.38
N VAL A 771 41.81 -17.47 7.97
CA VAL A 771 41.52 -16.09 7.54
C VAL A 771 41.99 -15.80 6.10
N GLU A 772 43.07 -16.43 5.63
CA GLU A 772 43.53 -16.25 4.25
C GLU A 772 42.54 -16.89 3.28
N ALA A 773 42.07 -18.10 3.57
CA ALA A 773 41.07 -18.79 2.78
C ALA A 773 39.75 -17.98 2.71
N TRP A 774 39.29 -17.44 3.85
CA TRP A 774 38.13 -16.53 3.86
C TRP A 774 38.34 -15.27 3.01
N THR A 775 39.53 -14.67 3.06
CA THR A 775 39.84 -13.48 2.26
C THR A 775 39.80 -13.79 0.77
N VAL A 776 40.43 -14.89 0.37
CA VAL A 776 40.43 -15.32 -1.03
C VAL A 776 39.00 -15.57 -1.50
N ALA A 777 38.17 -16.24 -0.70
CA ALA A 777 36.76 -16.47 -1.03
C ALA A 777 35.99 -15.15 -1.25
N ILE A 778 36.12 -14.18 -0.34
CA ILE A 778 35.46 -12.87 -0.46
C ILE A 778 35.89 -12.13 -1.72
N ARG A 779 37.20 -12.12 -2.03
CA ARG A 779 37.74 -11.40 -3.20
C ARG A 779 37.35 -12.05 -4.52
N LEU A 780 37.24 -13.37 -4.56
CA LEU A 780 36.87 -14.11 -5.77
C LEU A 780 35.36 -14.15 -6.00
N ALA A 781 34.53 -14.01 -4.96
CA ALA A 781 33.09 -14.32 -5.04
C ALA A 781 32.32 -13.60 -6.16
N ASP A 782 32.68 -12.35 -6.49
CA ASP A 782 31.99 -11.57 -7.52
C ASP A 782 32.34 -12.03 -8.95
N ASP A 783 33.58 -12.49 -9.16
CA ASP A 783 34.10 -12.92 -10.46
C ASP A 783 34.15 -14.46 -10.63
N PHE A 784 33.88 -15.22 -9.57
CA PHE A 784 33.92 -16.68 -9.59
C PHE A 784 32.74 -17.27 -10.38
N SER A 785 33.06 -18.09 -11.38
CA SER A 785 32.07 -18.70 -12.28
C SER A 785 31.50 -20.03 -11.79
N GLY A 786 32.14 -20.68 -10.81
CA GLY A 786 31.72 -21.95 -10.24
C GLY A 786 30.66 -21.82 -9.13
N THR A 787 30.44 -22.91 -8.39
CA THR A 787 29.49 -22.96 -7.27
C THR A 787 30.07 -22.37 -5.99
N THR A 788 29.22 -22.15 -4.96
CA THR A 788 29.71 -21.70 -3.64
C THR A 788 30.69 -22.70 -3.06
N ARG A 789 30.40 -24.00 -3.17
CA ARG A 789 31.30 -25.07 -2.71
C ARG A 789 32.65 -25.05 -3.43
N GLU A 790 32.64 -24.89 -4.75
CA GLU A 790 33.87 -24.80 -5.55
C GLU A 790 34.70 -23.56 -5.20
N LEU A 791 34.04 -22.41 -4.95
CA LEU A 791 34.69 -21.19 -4.47
C LEU A 791 35.40 -21.45 -3.15
N LEU A 792 34.71 -22.04 -2.16
CA LEU A 792 35.29 -22.29 -0.85
C LEU A 792 36.45 -23.30 -0.92
N ALA A 793 36.32 -24.35 -1.74
CA ALA A 793 37.39 -25.33 -1.97
C ALA A 793 38.62 -24.71 -2.67
N THR A 794 38.39 -23.86 -3.67
CA THR A 794 39.47 -23.14 -4.38
C THR A 794 40.14 -22.14 -3.45
N ALA A 795 39.37 -21.42 -2.65
CA ALA A 795 39.91 -20.47 -1.68
C ALA A 795 40.78 -21.15 -0.62
N LYS A 796 40.37 -22.34 -0.13
CA LYS A 796 41.19 -23.18 0.75
C LYS A 796 42.50 -23.59 0.09
N ALA A 797 42.45 -24.06 -1.15
CA ALA A 797 43.63 -24.51 -1.88
C ALA A 797 44.62 -23.37 -2.20
N MET A 798 44.12 -22.15 -2.40
CA MET A 798 44.95 -20.96 -2.65
C MET A 798 45.58 -20.36 -1.38
N ALA A 799 45.05 -20.70 -0.20
CA ALA A 799 45.56 -20.23 1.09
C ALA A 799 46.68 -21.12 1.67
N GLN A 800 46.81 -22.33 1.14
CA GLN A 800 47.91 -23.27 1.41
C GLN A 800 49.13 -22.96 0.55
#